data_AF-C5BIV9-F1
#
_entry.id   AF-C5BIV9-F1
#
_cell.length_a   1.000
_cell.length_b   1.000
_cell.length_c   1.000
_cell.angle_alpha   90.00
_cell.angle_beta   90.00
_cell.angle_gamma   90.00
#
_symmetry.space_group_name_H-M   'P 1'
#
loop_
_entity.id
_entity.type
_entity.pdbx_description
1 polymer ?
#
loop_
_entity_poly.entity_id
_entity_poly.type
_entity_poly.pdbx_seq_one_letter_code
_entity_poly.pdbx_strand_id
1 'polypeptide(L)'
;MADFEHLRIERAPFENDRRTREYKIPRHPRGDLRGHGQRLADALNNSFQNAQQQLTSRPGNFVLKILYTGLLDINHLHKHGVEFVSHEDNQLCVVFANESGLAKFADHLQKLGIDDAELTYKQILEAIEGIDNWTAEDRTSWAITQFGLPQEESFILDIELWPVNVARHPDRLTICEAFERWLAETQIQRVDKINLDSLLMYRLRVNVNQAGMLLNHGDVRLADLPPKSGIQYSQLHCDIENLPENIPHPPANAARICILDSGITGNHPLIAPAMAESADFIGGDGSDLNGHGTAVAGIALYGDLESCKASDYWRPELLLFNGRVLNEHAEFDVKTIEKTLVEAVTYFVEEHQCRIFNLSLGNANAPYDGRHVRGIAYVLDKLARDFNVLFVVSTGNFNGSNNPEVPKYSWRDEYPEYLLAEQSVLIDPAPALNVITVGSLAKHNATFDAQRYPEIAQLAPANENQPSPFTRHGPSVKGAIKPDLIATGGNFASTMRTGREYDAVMKGMGVLTCNSRFVGNTIFTEMSGVSFAAPFETHLAGRLLNNYPRASANLLRALLVNHANLPNEVETSFSEEMKATYKAACGRDAGRDIAGYGAVDENELFRSSENVVVLMAEDKIDNNAHHFFELPLPPEFLRTQRAAREIRVTLAYCPAVRTTRLDYVATKIHFRLVKGESLEAVQRHFNHETQGETDTRNDDATGNRDITAELRSKGTVQSSTWRMKQRNPNEKWFVVVTRQDRDWGEALSLEQEDYALVVTVTDRENEHALLYTQISQLIDLQIRARARAE
;
A
#
# COMPACT_ATOMS: atom_id res chain seq x y z
N MET A 1 6.71 -19.06 18.17
CA MET A 1 7.78 -18.52 17.33
C MET A 1 7.90 -19.41 16.10
N ALA A 2 8.27 -18.84 14.96
CA ALA A 2 8.42 -19.57 13.71
C ALA A 2 9.84 -20.15 13.65
N ASP A 3 9.96 -21.46 13.84
CA ASP A 3 11.26 -22.14 14.04
C ASP A 3 11.50 -23.25 13.01
N PHE A 4 10.54 -23.53 12.13
CA PHE A 4 10.61 -24.63 11.17
C PHE A 4 10.99 -24.14 9.77
N GLU A 5 11.80 -24.90 9.04
CA GLU A 5 12.03 -24.62 7.62
C GLU A 5 10.74 -24.76 6.82
N HIS A 6 10.52 -23.88 5.84
CA HIS A 6 9.41 -24.04 4.89
C HIS A 6 9.47 -25.40 4.18
N LEU A 7 8.29 -26.01 4.00
CA LEU A 7 8.16 -27.33 3.38
C LEU A 7 8.13 -27.21 1.86
N ARG A 8 8.51 -28.29 1.16
CA ARG A 8 8.40 -28.39 -0.30
C ARG A 8 7.16 -29.17 -0.71
N ILE A 9 6.51 -28.74 -1.79
CA ILE A 9 5.42 -29.48 -2.43
C ILE A 9 5.78 -29.83 -3.87
N GLU A 10 5.27 -30.95 -4.35
CA GLU A 10 5.58 -31.48 -5.68
C GLU A 10 4.35 -31.56 -6.57
N ARG A 11 4.51 -31.26 -7.86
CA ARG A 11 3.45 -31.44 -8.86
C ARG A 11 2.96 -32.88 -8.91
N ALA A 12 1.69 -33.07 -9.25
CA ALA A 12 1.13 -34.38 -9.55
C ALA A 12 1.50 -34.82 -10.99
N PRO A 13 1.64 -36.13 -11.27
CA PRO A 13 2.37 -36.63 -12.45
C PRO A 13 1.66 -36.56 -13.82
N PHE A 14 0.80 -35.58 -14.11
CA PHE A 14 0.08 -35.52 -15.39
C PHE A 14 -0.21 -34.09 -15.90
N GLU A 15 -0.07 -33.89 -17.22
CA GLU A 15 -0.31 -32.65 -17.96
C GLU A 15 -1.49 -32.80 -18.94
N ASN A 16 -2.34 -31.78 -19.07
CA ASN A 16 -3.50 -31.77 -19.97
C ASN A 16 -3.59 -30.42 -20.74
N ASP A 17 -4.30 -30.39 -21.88
CA ASP A 17 -4.50 -29.21 -22.75
C ASP A 17 -5.80 -28.41 -22.48
N ARG A 18 -5.82 -27.11 -22.85
CA ARG A 18 -6.80 -26.10 -22.37
C ARG A 18 -7.98 -25.74 -23.32
N ARG A 19 -9.11 -25.31 -22.74
CA ARG A 19 -10.36 -24.76 -23.36
C ARG A 19 -10.60 -23.22 -23.21
N THR A 20 -11.51 -22.64 -24.03
CA THR A 20 -12.00 -21.22 -24.02
C THR A 20 -13.54 -21.06 -23.78
N ARG A 21 -14.00 -19.90 -23.23
CA ARG A 21 -15.43 -19.56 -22.92
C ARG A 21 -15.80 -18.06 -23.13
N GLU A 22 -17.10 -17.76 -23.33
CA GLU A 22 -17.73 -16.40 -23.51
C GLU A 22 -18.75 -16.02 -22.39
N TYR A 23 -19.11 -14.72 -22.25
CA TYR A 23 -20.01 -14.18 -21.18
C TYR A 23 -20.93 -12.99 -21.63
N LYS A 24 -22.09 -12.76 -20.93
CA LYS A 24 -23.02 -11.58 -21.05
C LYS A 24 -23.58 -11.10 -19.69
N ILE A 25 -24.02 -9.83 -19.58
CA ILE A 25 -24.40 -9.11 -18.31
C ILE A 25 -25.79 -8.41 -18.41
N PRO A 26 -26.63 -8.32 -17.34
CA PRO A 26 -27.88 -7.53 -17.28
C PRO A 26 -27.86 -6.26 -16.37
N ARG A 27 -28.93 -5.43 -16.39
CA ARG A 27 -29.10 -4.10 -15.70
C ARG A 27 -30.41 -3.99 -14.85
N HIS A 28 -30.51 -3.00 -13.93
CA HIS A 28 -31.62 -2.75 -12.96
C HIS A 28 -32.20 -1.29 -12.94
N PRO A 29 -33.50 -1.06 -12.58
CA PRO A 29 -34.06 0.25 -12.13
C PRO A 29 -34.87 0.23 -10.79
N ARG A 30 -35.19 1.40 -10.17
CA ARG A 30 -35.93 1.57 -8.87
C ARG A 30 -37.31 2.29 -8.99
N GLY A 31 -38.22 2.08 -8.01
CA GLY A 31 -39.68 2.34 -8.02
C GLY A 31 -40.29 3.44 -7.09
N ASP A 32 -40.67 3.17 -5.82
CA ASP A 32 -41.60 4.00 -4.98
C ASP A 32 -40.99 5.26 -4.29
N LEU A 33 -41.49 6.45 -4.65
CA LEU A 33 -41.01 7.76 -4.18
C LEU A 33 -41.74 8.32 -2.94
N ARG A 34 -42.99 7.94 -2.67
CA ARG A 34 -43.76 8.51 -1.53
C ARG A 34 -43.34 7.89 -0.20
N GLY A 35 -43.12 6.57 -0.20
CA GLY A 35 -42.53 5.87 0.94
C GLY A 35 -41.08 6.30 1.21
N HIS A 36 -40.38 6.82 0.21
CA HIS A 36 -39.04 7.37 0.36
C HIS A 36 -39.03 8.71 1.10
N GLY A 37 -39.88 9.68 0.68
CA GLY A 37 -39.98 10.99 1.35
C GLY A 37 -40.38 10.90 2.83
N GLN A 38 -41.31 10.00 3.19
CA GLN A 38 -41.71 9.77 4.58
C GLN A 38 -40.54 9.27 5.45
N ARG A 39 -39.76 8.30 4.96
CA ARG A 39 -38.58 7.77 5.67
C ARG A 39 -37.53 8.86 5.94
N LEU A 40 -37.30 9.73 4.95
CA LEU A 40 -36.35 10.83 5.10
C LEU A 40 -36.85 11.88 6.10
N ALA A 41 -38.14 12.19 6.11
CA ALA A 41 -38.72 13.11 7.08
C ALA A 41 -38.61 12.59 8.53
N ASP A 42 -38.83 11.29 8.73
CA ASP A 42 -38.65 10.64 10.04
C ASP A 42 -37.18 10.65 10.47
N ALA A 43 -36.26 10.36 9.54
CA ALA A 43 -34.81 10.44 9.79
C ALA A 43 -34.38 11.86 10.18
N LEU A 44 -34.84 12.88 9.43
CA LEU A 44 -34.56 14.29 9.72
C LEU A 44 -35.04 14.71 11.12
N ASN A 45 -36.24 14.28 11.53
CA ASN A 45 -36.76 14.59 12.87
C ASN A 45 -35.90 13.97 13.99
N ASN A 46 -35.47 12.72 13.82
CA ASN A 46 -34.58 12.05 14.77
C ASN A 46 -33.22 12.75 14.84
N SER A 47 -32.61 13.05 13.68
CA SER A 47 -31.33 13.75 13.63
C SER A 47 -31.42 15.17 14.19
N PHE A 48 -32.56 15.86 14.01
CA PHE A 48 -32.78 17.18 14.58
C PHE A 48 -32.82 17.15 16.12
N GLN A 49 -33.53 16.19 16.72
CA GLN A 49 -33.56 16.05 18.18
C GLN A 49 -32.17 15.74 18.76
N ASN A 50 -31.38 14.93 18.05
CA ASN A 50 -29.99 14.65 18.43
C ASN A 50 -29.09 15.88 18.27
N ALA A 51 -29.25 16.65 17.19
CA ALA A 51 -28.47 17.86 16.94
C ALA A 51 -28.72 18.95 18.00
N GLN A 52 -29.95 19.05 18.53
CA GLN A 52 -30.29 19.96 19.63
C GLN A 52 -29.57 19.65 20.95
N GLN A 53 -29.09 18.42 21.12
CA GLN A 53 -28.37 17.99 22.32
C GLN A 53 -26.85 18.21 22.20
N GLN A 54 -26.33 18.53 21.01
CA GLN A 54 -24.92 18.80 20.80
C GLN A 54 -24.50 20.16 21.37
N LEU A 55 -23.28 20.24 21.91
CA LEU A 55 -22.70 21.50 22.35
C LEU A 55 -22.43 22.37 21.11
N THR A 56 -22.71 23.67 21.16
CA THR A 56 -22.45 24.56 20.01
C THR A 56 -22.16 25.97 20.50
N SER A 57 -21.28 26.67 19.79
CA SER A 57 -21.08 28.11 20.04
C SER A 57 -22.17 28.97 19.37
N ARG A 58 -23.02 28.34 18.53
CA ARG A 58 -24.09 28.99 17.77
C ARG A 58 -25.45 28.28 17.99
N PRO A 59 -26.21 28.66 19.03
CA PRO A 59 -27.55 28.15 19.25
C PRO A 59 -28.46 28.42 18.03
N GLY A 60 -29.16 27.39 17.54
CA GLY A 60 -30.08 27.49 16.40
C GLY A 60 -29.48 27.17 15.03
N ASN A 61 -28.20 26.79 14.94
CA ASN A 61 -27.56 26.23 13.74
C ASN A 61 -27.20 24.76 13.97
N PHE A 62 -27.54 23.90 13.02
CA PHE A 62 -27.37 22.45 13.12
C PHE A 62 -26.50 21.92 11.99
N VAL A 63 -25.67 20.93 12.31
CA VAL A 63 -24.83 20.21 11.34
C VAL A 63 -25.46 18.86 11.05
N LEU A 64 -25.84 18.63 9.80
CA LEU A 64 -26.44 17.38 9.35
C LEU A 64 -25.61 16.76 8.23
N LYS A 65 -25.60 15.44 8.22
CA LYS A 65 -24.94 14.57 7.24
C LYS A 65 -26.03 14.01 6.33
N ILE A 66 -26.03 14.39 5.05
CA ILE A 66 -27.02 13.95 4.05
C ILE A 66 -26.38 12.89 3.17
N LEU A 67 -26.92 11.67 3.24
CA LEU A 67 -26.59 10.56 2.34
C LEU A 67 -27.36 10.69 1.03
N TYR A 68 -26.75 10.50 -0.15
CA TYR A 68 -27.44 10.63 -1.46
C TYR A 68 -26.88 9.68 -2.54
N THR A 69 -27.55 9.54 -3.70
CA THR A 69 -27.14 8.69 -4.83
C THR A 69 -27.20 9.45 -6.16
N GLY A 70 -26.26 9.18 -7.06
CA GLY A 70 -26.16 9.85 -8.37
C GLY A 70 -25.52 11.23 -8.28
N LEU A 71 -25.88 12.15 -9.20
CA LEU A 71 -25.39 13.52 -9.21
C LEU A 71 -26.34 14.43 -8.40
N LEU A 72 -25.88 14.94 -7.25
CA LEU A 72 -26.62 15.93 -6.45
C LEU A 72 -26.26 17.35 -6.91
N ASP A 73 -27.27 18.15 -7.23
CA ASP A 73 -27.07 19.56 -7.60
C ASP A 73 -26.86 20.42 -6.33
N ILE A 74 -25.62 20.39 -5.83
CA ILE A 74 -25.18 21.02 -4.58
C ILE A 74 -25.47 22.53 -4.57
N ASN A 75 -25.31 23.21 -5.71
CA ASN A 75 -25.48 24.66 -5.83
C ASN A 75 -26.92 25.12 -5.52
N HIS A 76 -27.90 24.22 -5.63
CA HIS A 76 -29.32 24.51 -5.40
C HIS A 76 -29.88 23.93 -4.10
N LEU A 77 -29.05 23.30 -3.24
CA LEU A 77 -29.46 22.79 -1.92
C LEU A 77 -30.14 23.86 -1.05
N HIS A 78 -29.65 25.11 -1.11
CA HIS A 78 -30.23 26.26 -0.40
C HIS A 78 -31.71 26.51 -0.74
N LYS A 79 -32.18 26.08 -1.93
CA LYS A 79 -33.60 26.16 -2.32
C LYS A 79 -34.50 25.28 -1.46
N HIS A 80 -33.95 24.21 -0.87
CA HIS A 80 -34.65 23.34 0.08
C HIS A 80 -34.38 23.68 1.56
N GLY A 81 -33.66 24.77 1.85
CA GLY A 81 -33.45 25.25 3.23
C GLY A 81 -32.19 24.74 3.92
N VAL A 82 -31.29 24.05 3.19
CA VAL A 82 -30.02 23.55 3.72
C VAL A 82 -28.85 24.15 2.93
N GLU A 83 -27.80 24.57 3.62
CA GLU A 83 -26.59 25.18 3.04
C GLU A 83 -25.45 24.16 2.99
N PHE A 84 -24.83 24.02 1.83
CA PHE A 84 -23.68 23.14 1.65
C PHE A 84 -22.44 23.66 2.39
N VAL A 85 -21.76 22.79 3.14
CA VAL A 85 -20.58 23.14 3.94
C VAL A 85 -19.35 22.41 3.44
N SER A 86 -19.45 21.09 3.38
CA SER A 86 -18.36 20.20 3.06
C SER A 86 -18.94 18.97 2.36
N HIS A 87 -18.14 18.40 1.49
CA HIS A 87 -18.43 17.16 0.79
C HIS A 87 -17.44 16.14 1.32
N GLU A 88 -17.92 15.12 2.02
CA GLU A 88 -17.06 14.14 2.70
C GLU A 88 -16.97 12.84 1.88
N ASP A 89 -18.03 12.51 1.11
CA ASP A 89 -18.11 11.41 0.13
C ASP A 89 -19.11 11.74 -1.02
N ASN A 90 -19.13 11.05 -2.18
CA ASN A 90 -19.94 11.26 -3.41
C ASN A 90 -21.44 11.05 -3.20
N GLN A 91 -21.74 10.65 -1.99
CA GLN A 91 -23.04 10.27 -1.48
C GLN A 91 -23.21 10.88 -0.10
N LEU A 92 -22.38 11.82 0.33
CA LEU A 92 -22.37 12.39 1.67
C LEU A 92 -22.01 13.88 1.66
N CYS A 93 -23.05 14.70 1.83
CA CYS A 93 -22.90 16.13 1.95
C CYS A 93 -23.14 16.54 3.42
N VAL A 94 -22.25 17.36 3.98
CA VAL A 94 -22.50 18.04 5.25
C VAL A 94 -23.18 19.36 4.97
N VAL A 95 -24.34 19.57 5.59
CA VAL A 95 -25.12 20.79 5.44
C VAL A 95 -25.32 21.50 6.77
N PHE A 96 -25.31 22.83 6.73
CA PHE A 96 -25.86 23.64 7.81
C PHE A 96 -27.32 23.94 7.53
N ALA A 97 -28.13 23.92 8.58
CA ALA A 97 -29.46 24.47 8.53
C ALA A 97 -29.77 25.20 9.83
N ASN A 98 -30.39 26.36 9.69
CA ASN A 98 -31.03 27.03 10.83
C ASN A 98 -32.45 26.48 11.01
N GLU A 99 -33.12 26.81 12.12
CA GLU A 99 -34.48 26.31 12.41
C GLU A 99 -35.48 26.57 11.27
N SER A 100 -35.40 27.73 10.62
CA SER A 100 -36.28 28.07 9.49
C SER A 100 -35.98 27.25 8.22
N GLY A 101 -34.70 26.94 8.01
CA GLY A 101 -34.22 26.10 6.91
C GLY A 101 -34.64 24.64 7.06
N LEU A 102 -34.53 24.09 8.29
CA LEU A 102 -34.99 22.74 8.61
C LEU A 102 -36.50 22.58 8.46
N ALA A 103 -37.29 23.56 8.90
CA ALA A 103 -38.74 23.54 8.73
C ALA A 103 -39.13 23.49 7.23
N LYS A 104 -38.42 24.24 6.40
CA LYS A 104 -38.59 24.22 4.94
C LYS A 104 -38.16 22.89 4.33
N PHE A 105 -37.07 22.30 4.81
CA PHE A 105 -36.57 21.03 4.32
C PHE A 105 -37.53 19.88 4.63
N ALA A 106 -38.06 19.84 5.85
CA ALA A 106 -39.08 18.88 6.28
C ALA A 106 -40.38 18.99 5.45
N ASP A 107 -40.86 20.20 5.21
CA ASP A 107 -42.04 20.45 4.37
C ASP A 107 -41.83 19.97 2.91
N HIS A 108 -40.64 20.19 2.36
CA HIS A 108 -40.31 19.73 1.00
C HIS A 108 -40.22 18.20 0.89
N LEU A 109 -39.68 17.50 1.90
CA LEU A 109 -39.63 16.02 1.93
C LEU A 109 -41.03 15.39 2.01
N GLN A 110 -41.94 16.00 2.77
CA GLN A 110 -43.33 15.51 2.90
C GLN A 110 -44.15 15.68 1.61
N LYS A 111 -43.73 16.57 0.71
CA LYS A 111 -44.37 16.81 -0.59
C LYS A 111 -43.86 15.90 -1.71
N LEU A 112 -42.87 15.04 -1.44
CA LEU A 112 -42.29 14.14 -2.45
C LEU A 112 -43.29 13.04 -2.87
N GLY A 113 -43.64 13.00 -4.17
CA GLY A 113 -44.55 11.99 -4.73
C GLY A 113 -46.05 12.30 -4.60
N ILE A 114 -46.42 13.57 -4.40
CA ILE A 114 -47.82 14.05 -4.42
C ILE A 114 -48.07 14.74 -5.78
N ASP A 115 -49.07 14.28 -6.54
CA ASP A 115 -49.32 14.64 -7.95
C ASP A 115 -49.69 16.12 -8.23
N ASP A 116 -49.82 16.97 -7.19
CA ASP A 116 -50.16 18.40 -7.30
C ASP A 116 -49.15 19.36 -6.61
N ALA A 117 -47.98 18.86 -6.16
CA ALA A 117 -46.97 19.68 -5.50
C ALA A 117 -45.87 20.12 -6.49
N GLU A 118 -45.86 21.39 -6.91
CA GLU A 118 -44.74 21.95 -7.68
C GLU A 118 -43.49 22.13 -6.81
N LEU A 119 -42.61 21.13 -6.78
CA LEU A 119 -41.28 21.20 -6.17
C LEU A 119 -40.21 21.53 -7.22
N THR A 120 -39.63 22.73 -7.15
CA THR A 120 -38.45 23.07 -7.96
C THR A 120 -37.24 22.28 -7.45
N TYR A 121 -36.40 21.78 -8.37
CA TYR A 121 -35.22 20.95 -8.05
C TYR A 121 -35.53 19.62 -7.32
N LYS A 122 -36.71 19.02 -7.58
CA LYS A 122 -37.16 17.75 -6.99
C LYS A 122 -36.14 16.61 -7.05
N GLN A 123 -35.33 16.54 -8.11
CA GLN A 123 -34.26 15.57 -8.30
C GLN A 123 -33.21 15.58 -7.15
N ILE A 124 -33.05 16.70 -6.45
CA ILE A 124 -32.18 16.80 -5.27
C ILE A 124 -32.74 15.94 -4.14
N LEU A 125 -34.05 16.00 -3.90
CA LEU A 125 -34.71 15.23 -2.84
C LEU A 125 -34.82 13.74 -3.19
N GLU A 126 -34.97 13.39 -4.46
CA GLU A 126 -34.99 12.00 -4.95
C GLU A 126 -33.61 11.33 -4.88
N ALA A 127 -32.54 12.13 -4.87
CA ALA A 127 -31.19 11.63 -4.72
C ALA A 127 -30.86 11.25 -3.26
N ILE A 128 -31.53 11.84 -2.26
CA ILE A 128 -31.16 11.66 -0.83
C ILE A 128 -31.56 10.27 -0.34
N GLU A 129 -30.63 9.45 0.13
CA GLU A 129 -30.88 8.13 0.71
C GLU A 129 -31.04 8.15 2.24
N GLY A 130 -30.49 9.15 2.92
CA GLY A 130 -30.52 9.23 4.38
C GLY A 130 -30.10 10.58 4.94
N ILE A 131 -30.46 10.85 6.18
CA ILE A 131 -30.10 12.06 6.93
C ILE A 131 -29.65 11.60 8.32
N ASP A 132 -28.48 12.06 8.76
CA ASP A 132 -27.88 11.72 10.06
C ASP A 132 -27.14 12.92 10.67
N ASN A 133 -26.57 12.77 11.86
CA ASN A 133 -25.73 13.76 12.54
C ASN A 133 -24.24 13.53 12.26
N TRP A 134 -23.45 14.59 12.36
CA TRP A 134 -22.00 14.45 12.55
C TRP A 134 -21.75 14.00 13.99
N THR A 135 -21.15 12.82 14.20
CA THR A 135 -21.02 12.18 15.51
C THR A 135 -19.64 12.38 16.15
N ALA A 136 -19.45 11.90 17.38
CA ALA A 136 -18.12 11.90 18.02
C ALA A 136 -17.13 10.98 17.29
N GLU A 137 -17.61 9.87 16.74
CA GLU A 137 -16.79 8.96 15.93
C GLU A 137 -16.35 9.64 14.63
N ASP A 138 -17.24 10.34 13.92
CA ASP A 138 -16.90 11.10 12.70
C ASP A 138 -15.88 12.23 13.00
N ARG A 139 -15.86 12.79 14.22
CA ARG A 139 -14.90 13.81 14.66
C ARG A 139 -13.58 13.23 15.17
N THR A 140 -13.47 11.93 15.38
CA THR A 140 -12.29 11.33 15.99
C THR A 140 -11.30 10.94 14.91
N SER A 141 -10.10 11.52 14.95
CA SER A 141 -9.00 11.13 14.06
C SER A 141 -8.59 9.67 14.21
N TRP A 142 -7.88 9.16 13.20
CA TRP A 142 -7.23 7.86 13.27
C TRP A 142 -6.29 7.76 14.50
N ALA A 143 -5.50 8.79 14.80
CA ALA A 143 -4.51 8.72 15.87
C ALA A 143 -5.17 8.57 17.25
N ILE A 144 -6.27 9.29 17.52
CA ILE A 144 -7.04 9.10 18.75
C ILE A 144 -7.70 7.72 18.77
N THR A 145 -8.18 7.22 17.62
CA THR A 145 -8.79 5.88 17.52
C THR A 145 -7.78 4.77 17.84
N GLN A 146 -6.53 4.90 17.38
CA GLN A 146 -5.50 3.89 17.59
C GLN A 146 -4.81 3.99 18.96
N PHE A 147 -4.41 5.19 19.37
CA PHE A 147 -3.61 5.38 20.59
C PHE A 147 -4.45 5.74 21.81
N GLY A 148 -5.71 6.11 21.62
CA GLY A 148 -6.55 6.70 22.65
C GLY A 148 -6.12 8.12 23.02
N LEU A 149 -6.86 8.72 23.95
CA LEU A 149 -6.46 9.99 24.55
C LEU A 149 -5.29 9.77 25.54
N PRO A 150 -4.35 10.72 25.66
CA PRO A 150 -3.27 10.63 26.63
C PRO A 150 -3.79 10.48 28.06
N GLN A 151 -3.08 9.69 28.88
CA GLN A 151 -3.43 9.43 30.29
C GLN A 151 -2.99 10.54 31.26
N GLU A 152 -2.39 11.61 30.75
CA GLU A 152 -1.95 12.77 31.54
C GLU A 152 -3.16 13.60 32.03
N GLU A 153 -3.03 14.27 33.18
CA GLU A 153 -4.09 15.14 33.73
C GLU A 153 -4.51 16.26 32.75
N SER A 154 -3.54 16.75 31.96
CA SER A 154 -3.80 17.66 30.85
C SER A 154 -2.91 17.30 29.66
N PHE A 155 -3.45 17.38 28.46
CA PHE A 155 -2.76 17.08 27.20
C PHE A 155 -3.18 18.06 26.11
N ILE A 156 -2.48 18.01 24.97
CA ILE A 156 -2.79 18.88 23.83
C ILE A 156 -3.60 18.11 22.80
N LEU A 157 -4.64 18.75 22.26
CA LEU A 157 -5.38 18.32 21.08
C LEU A 157 -5.33 19.38 20.00
N ASP A 158 -5.31 18.90 18.77
CA ASP A 158 -5.44 19.68 17.55
C ASP A 158 -6.90 19.60 17.10
N ILE A 159 -7.60 20.73 17.14
CA ILE A 159 -9.05 20.85 16.89
C ILE A 159 -9.27 21.64 15.60
N GLU A 160 -9.79 20.97 14.59
CA GLU A 160 -10.22 21.60 13.36
C GLU A 160 -11.70 21.96 13.44
N LEU A 161 -12.02 23.20 13.10
CA LEU A 161 -13.39 23.66 12.94
C LEU A 161 -13.80 23.61 11.47
N TRP A 162 -15.10 23.58 11.21
CA TRP A 162 -15.61 23.73 9.85
C TRP A 162 -15.08 25.03 9.21
N PRO A 163 -14.42 24.98 8.04
CA PRO A 163 -13.88 26.16 7.37
C PRO A 163 -14.98 26.94 6.65
N VAL A 164 -15.88 27.56 7.41
CA VAL A 164 -17.02 28.32 6.87
C VAL A 164 -16.54 29.65 6.29
N ASN A 165 -16.69 29.85 4.97
CA ASN A 165 -16.20 31.03 4.23
C ASN A 165 -14.67 31.23 4.30
N VAL A 166 -14.15 32.22 3.55
CA VAL A 166 -12.72 32.60 3.56
C VAL A 166 -12.28 33.23 4.89
N ALA A 167 -10.98 33.23 5.18
CA ALA A 167 -10.41 33.51 6.50
C ALA A 167 -10.81 34.87 7.12
N ARG A 168 -11.09 35.88 6.29
CA ARG A 168 -11.44 37.25 6.70
C ARG A 168 -12.93 37.56 6.63
N HIS A 169 -13.78 36.58 6.30
CA HIS A 169 -15.21 36.78 6.21
C HIS A 169 -15.81 37.12 7.60
N PRO A 170 -16.70 38.13 7.73
CA PRO A 170 -17.26 38.52 9.03
C PRO A 170 -17.91 37.35 9.79
N ASP A 171 -18.68 36.50 9.12
CA ASP A 171 -19.34 35.35 9.75
C ASP A 171 -18.34 34.35 10.34
N ARG A 172 -17.19 34.14 9.66
CA ARG A 172 -16.13 33.26 10.14
C ARG A 172 -15.45 33.84 11.38
N LEU A 173 -15.26 35.16 11.42
CA LEU A 173 -14.72 35.86 12.59
C LEU A 173 -15.69 35.75 13.77
N THR A 174 -17.00 35.88 13.54
CA THR A 174 -18.02 35.68 14.58
C THR A 174 -18.03 34.25 15.12
N ILE A 175 -17.88 33.23 14.25
CA ILE A 175 -17.73 31.83 14.68
C ILE A 175 -16.49 31.68 15.57
N CYS A 176 -15.36 32.24 15.16
CA CYS A 176 -14.13 32.20 15.95
C CYS A 176 -14.32 32.85 17.33
N GLU A 177 -14.95 34.01 17.39
CA GLU A 177 -15.21 34.73 18.65
C GLU A 177 -16.15 33.93 19.57
N ALA A 178 -17.19 33.32 19.02
CA ALA A 178 -18.13 32.49 19.78
C ALA A 178 -17.45 31.23 20.32
N PHE A 179 -16.66 30.54 19.49
CA PHE A 179 -15.91 29.37 19.92
C PHE A 179 -14.88 29.72 20.98
N GLU A 180 -14.13 30.83 20.81
CA GLU A 180 -13.14 31.29 21.80
C GLU A 180 -13.78 31.68 23.14
N ARG A 181 -15.01 32.22 23.12
CA ARG A 181 -15.78 32.46 24.34
C ARG A 181 -16.15 31.15 25.04
N TRP A 182 -16.63 30.17 24.30
CA TRP A 182 -16.94 28.84 24.83
C TRP A 182 -15.71 28.14 25.41
N LEU A 183 -14.54 28.26 24.77
CA LEU A 183 -13.27 27.76 25.32
C LEU A 183 -12.95 28.41 26.68
N ALA A 184 -13.14 29.73 26.81
CA ALA A 184 -12.91 30.43 28.07
C ALA A 184 -13.89 29.99 29.17
N GLU A 185 -15.17 29.82 28.84
CA GLU A 185 -16.21 29.36 29.78
C GLU A 185 -15.93 27.94 30.29
N THR A 186 -15.40 27.07 29.43
CA THR A 186 -15.06 25.68 29.73
C THR A 186 -13.65 25.49 30.29
N GLN A 187 -12.93 26.60 30.51
CA GLN A 187 -11.54 26.62 31.01
C GLN A 187 -10.58 25.81 30.14
N ILE A 188 -10.80 25.79 28.82
CA ILE A 188 -9.90 25.18 27.84
C ILE A 188 -8.89 26.23 27.41
N GLN A 189 -7.60 25.92 27.54
CA GLN A 189 -6.54 26.85 27.18
C GLN A 189 -6.19 26.74 25.70
N ARG A 190 -6.29 27.84 24.97
CA ARG A 190 -5.74 27.95 23.60
C ARG A 190 -4.22 28.08 23.65
N VAL A 191 -3.53 27.13 23.02
CA VAL A 191 -2.08 27.17 22.79
C VAL A 191 -1.77 27.95 21.53
N ASP A 192 -2.48 27.65 20.43
CA ASP A 192 -2.25 28.29 19.14
C ASP A 192 -3.52 28.27 18.26
N LYS A 193 -3.52 29.07 17.18
CA LYS A 193 -4.61 29.16 16.20
C LYS A 193 -4.08 29.42 14.80
N ILE A 194 -4.65 28.73 13.83
CA ILE A 194 -4.49 28.97 12.39
C ILE A 194 -5.85 29.30 11.78
N ASN A 195 -5.89 30.34 10.93
CA ASN A 195 -7.07 30.76 10.19
C ASN A 195 -6.69 31.10 8.74
N LEU A 196 -6.68 30.09 7.88
CA LEU A 196 -6.42 30.17 6.43
C LEU A 196 -7.71 29.93 5.65
N ASP A 197 -7.76 30.28 4.37
CA ASP A 197 -9.01 30.16 3.60
C ASP A 197 -9.57 28.74 3.61
N SER A 198 -8.73 27.71 3.45
CA SER A 198 -9.11 26.29 3.48
C SER A 198 -9.08 25.63 4.86
N LEU A 199 -8.48 26.26 5.90
CA LEU A 199 -8.26 25.63 7.20
C LEU A 199 -8.53 26.55 8.39
N LEU A 200 -9.36 26.10 9.35
CA LEU A 200 -9.55 26.75 10.66
C LEU A 200 -9.19 25.75 11.76
N MET A 201 -8.08 25.98 12.45
CA MET A 201 -7.55 25.02 13.41
C MET A 201 -7.08 25.70 14.69
N TYR A 202 -7.33 25.03 15.82
CA TYR A 202 -6.91 25.44 17.15
C TYR A 202 -6.07 24.34 17.79
N ARG A 203 -4.97 24.70 18.42
CA ARG A 203 -4.26 23.81 19.33
C ARG A 203 -4.66 24.13 20.75
N LEU A 204 -5.24 23.17 21.44
CA LEU A 204 -5.86 23.37 22.75
C LEU A 204 -5.22 22.45 23.79
N ARG A 205 -5.01 22.97 25.00
CA ARG A 205 -4.68 22.16 26.18
C ARG A 205 -5.97 21.84 26.93
N VAL A 206 -6.21 20.54 27.10
CA VAL A 206 -7.47 19.97 27.59
C VAL A 206 -7.21 18.85 28.60
N ASN A 207 -8.25 18.45 29.33
CA ASN A 207 -8.32 17.16 30.02
C ASN A 207 -9.31 16.21 29.32
N VAL A 208 -9.45 14.97 29.81
CA VAL A 208 -10.34 13.94 29.22
C VAL A 208 -11.80 14.41 29.10
N ASN A 209 -12.33 15.10 30.12
CA ASN A 209 -13.71 15.60 30.09
C ASN A 209 -13.89 16.68 29.01
N GLN A 210 -12.95 17.63 28.93
CA GLN A 210 -12.94 18.69 27.92
C GLN A 210 -12.76 18.12 26.50
N ALA A 211 -11.95 17.07 26.33
CA ALA A 211 -11.85 16.34 25.06
C ALA A 211 -13.19 15.73 24.65
N GLY A 212 -13.91 15.10 25.59
CA GLY A 212 -15.26 14.60 25.35
C GLY A 212 -16.27 15.71 24.97
N MET A 213 -16.11 16.92 25.52
CA MET A 213 -16.93 18.07 25.13
C MET A 213 -16.64 18.52 23.69
N LEU A 214 -15.36 18.59 23.30
CA LEU A 214 -14.94 18.95 21.94
C LEU A 214 -15.42 17.93 20.90
N LEU A 215 -15.33 16.63 21.20
CA LEU A 215 -15.84 15.55 20.34
C LEU A 215 -17.37 15.57 20.18
N ASN A 216 -18.09 16.30 21.03
CA ASN A 216 -19.54 16.48 20.93
C ASN A 216 -19.93 17.91 20.52
N HIS A 217 -18.97 18.72 20.05
CA HIS A 217 -19.20 20.12 19.71
C HIS A 217 -19.52 20.30 18.22
N GLY A 218 -20.63 20.97 17.91
CA GLY A 218 -21.17 21.17 16.56
C GLY A 218 -20.23 21.93 15.63
N ASP A 219 -19.47 22.90 16.14
CA ASP A 219 -18.51 23.65 15.32
C ASP A 219 -17.22 22.87 15.02
N VAL A 220 -16.94 21.78 15.74
CA VAL A 220 -15.74 20.95 15.54
C VAL A 220 -15.99 19.97 14.40
N ARG A 221 -15.07 19.98 13.43
CA ARG A 221 -15.01 19.03 12.31
C ARG A 221 -14.22 17.79 12.68
N LEU A 222 -13.01 17.99 13.22
CA LEU A 222 -12.05 16.93 13.55
C LEU A 222 -11.30 17.27 14.83
N ALA A 223 -11.06 16.26 15.67
CA ALA A 223 -10.14 16.31 16.79
C ALA A 223 -9.02 15.28 16.59
N ASP A 224 -7.77 15.74 16.75
CA ASP A 224 -6.58 14.95 16.51
C ASP A 224 -5.54 15.12 17.63
N LEU A 225 -4.61 14.16 17.72
CA LEU A 225 -3.41 14.30 18.51
C LEU A 225 -2.40 15.15 17.72
N PRO A 226 -1.68 16.08 18.37
CA PRO A 226 -0.58 16.78 17.71
C PRO A 226 0.44 15.79 17.14
N PRO A 227 1.12 16.14 16.04
CA PRO A 227 2.25 15.37 15.54
C PRO A 227 3.28 15.12 16.65
N LYS A 228 3.76 13.88 16.76
CA LYS A 228 4.69 13.46 17.83
C LYS A 228 5.84 12.59 17.34
N SER A 229 5.67 11.83 16.26
CA SER A 229 6.71 10.92 15.77
C SER A 229 7.58 11.63 14.75
N GLY A 230 8.87 11.71 15.03
CA GLY A 230 9.86 12.21 14.11
C GLY A 230 11.26 11.81 14.53
N ILE A 231 12.19 11.82 13.58
CA ILE A 231 13.60 11.61 13.89
C ILE A 231 14.02 12.71 14.88
N GLN A 232 14.68 12.30 15.96
CA GLN A 232 15.20 13.21 16.96
C GLN A 232 16.63 13.60 16.63
N TYR A 233 17.02 14.81 17.01
CA TYR A 233 18.40 15.28 16.86
C TYR A 233 19.43 14.32 17.50
N SER A 234 19.09 13.74 18.66
CA SER A 234 19.92 12.75 19.36
C SER A 234 20.09 11.43 18.59
N GLN A 235 19.12 11.05 17.75
CA GLN A 235 19.24 9.85 16.92
C GLN A 235 20.25 10.06 15.77
N LEU A 236 20.30 11.27 15.20
CA LEU A 236 21.25 11.64 14.14
C LEU A 236 22.67 11.85 14.67
N HIS A 237 22.78 12.51 15.83
CA HIS A 237 24.05 12.86 16.43
C HIS A 237 24.58 11.77 17.36
N CYS A 238 25.04 10.67 16.76
CA CYS A 238 25.67 9.55 17.46
C CYS A 238 27.20 9.62 17.31
N ASP A 239 27.90 9.77 18.44
CA ASP A 239 29.37 9.64 18.45
C ASP A 239 29.80 8.26 17.96
N ILE A 240 30.90 8.20 17.21
CA ILE A 240 31.48 6.96 16.70
C ILE A 240 31.89 6.03 17.85
N GLU A 241 32.30 6.60 18.98
CA GLU A 241 32.67 5.86 20.19
C GLU A 241 31.47 5.12 20.83
N ASN A 242 30.24 5.50 20.48
CA ASN A 242 29.03 4.83 20.96
C ASN A 242 28.59 3.67 20.05
N LEU A 243 29.27 3.42 18.94
CA LEU A 243 29.05 2.21 18.15
C LEU A 243 29.81 1.03 18.78
N PRO A 244 29.31 -0.21 18.66
CA PRO A 244 30.06 -1.37 19.09
C PRO A 244 31.45 -1.43 18.44
N GLU A 245 32.50 -1.61 19.23
CA GLU A 245 33.89 -1.65 18.74
C GLU A 245 34.12 -2.73 17.68
N ASN A 246 33.33 -3.81 17.69
CA ASN A 246 33.48 -4.93 16.77
C ASN A 246 32.13 -5.33 16.16
N ILE A 247 31.81 -4.72 15.02
CA ILE A 247 30.70 -5.14 14.17
C ILE A 247 31.15 -6.36 13.37
N PRO A 248 30.46 -7.50 13.47
CA PRO A 248 30.90 -8.72 12.81
C PRO A 248 30.82 -8.60 11.28
N HIS A 249 31.81 -9.18 10.60
CA HIS A 249 31.74 -9.38 9.17
C HIS A 249 30.69 -10.45 8.83
N PRO A 250 29.91 -10.26 7.75
CA PRO A 250 29.05 -11.32 7.22
C PRO A 250 29.88 -12.57 6.86
N PRO A 251 29.31 -13.78 6.97
CA PRO A 251 29.94 -14.99 6.46
C PRO A 251 30.33 -14.86 4.97
N ALA A 252 31.41 -15.50 4.54
CA ALA A 252 31.86 -15.44 3.14
C ALA A 252 30.85 -16.01 2.13
N ASN A 253 29.93 -16.86 2.59
CA ASN A 253 28.83 -17.43 1.82
C ASN A 253 27.49 -16.67 2.00
N ALA A 254 27.50 -15.51 2.66
CA ALA A 254 26.33 -14.65 2.76
C ALA A 254 25.85 -14.19 1.37
N ALA A 255 24.56 -13.89 1.29
CA ALA A 255 23.91 -13.37 0.12
C ALA A 255 24.57 -12.07 -0.34
N ARG A 256 24.76 -11.97 -1.65
CA ARG A 256 25.46 -10.86 -2.30
C ARG A 256 24.43 -9.92 -2.92
N ILE A 257 24.34 -8.73 -2.36
CA ILE A 257 23.45 -7.66 -2.84
C ILE A 257 24.28 -6.56 -3.50
N CYS A 258 23.83 -6.07 -4.65
CA CYS A 258 24.48 -4.99 -5.37
C CYS A 258 23.60 -3.73 -5.35
N ILE A 259 24.19 -2.60 -4.97
CA ILE A 259 23.54 -1.29 -5.00
C ILE A 259 24.05 -0.57 -6.25
N LEU A 260 23.14 -0.34 -7.22
CA LEU A 260 23.43 0.43 -8.42
C LEU A 260 22.95 1.87 -8.22
N ASP A 261 23.86 2.76 -7.80
CA ASP A 261 23.53 4.11 -7.34
C ASP A 261 24.69 5.11 -7.58
N SER A 262 24.79 6.16 -6.77
CA SER A 262 25.78 7.26 -6.81
C SER A 262 27.15 6.91 -6.23
N GLY A 263 27.32 5.68 -5.73
CA GLY A 263 28.50 5.20 -5.03
C GLY A 263 28.20 4.88 -3.57
N ILE A 264 29.16 4.30 -2.84
CA ILE A 264 29.04 4.00 -1.40
C ILE A 264 30.31 4.44 -0.69
N THR A 265 30.17 5.13 0.45
CA THR A 265 31.27 5.42 1.37
C THR A 265 31.68 4.14 2.11
N GLY A 266 32.56 3.34 1.48
CA GLY A 266 32.94 2.01 1.97
C GLY A 266 33.68 1.97 3.31
N ASN A 267 34.23 3.09 3.78
CA ASN A 267 34.88 3.20 5.09
C ASN A 267 33.91 3.65 6.21
N HIS A 268 32.61 3.80 5.93
CA HIS A 268 31.61 4.08 6.95
C HIS A 268 31.57 2.94 7.99
N PRO A 269 31.62 3.20 9.31
CA PRO A 269 31.81 2.16 10.33
C PRO A 269 30.78 1.02 10.28
N LEU A 270 29.52 1.34 9.97
CA LEU A 270 28.46 0.33 9.83
C LEU A 270 28.47 -0.41 8.48
N ILE A 271 29.16 0.10 7.46
CA ILE A 271 29.16 -0.48 6.10
C ILE A 271 30.44 -1.26 5.84
N ALA A 272 31.58 -0.75 6.30
CA ALA A 272 32.90 -1.34 6.08
C ALA A 272 33.00 -2.84 6.41
N PRO A 273 32.36 -3.38 7.46
CA PRO A 273 32.40 -4.81 7.74
C PRO A 273 31.75 -5.68 6.67
N ALA A 274 30.78 -5.14 5.92
CA ALA A 274 30.00 -5.87 4.92
C ALA A 274 30.40 -5.55 3.46
N MET A 275 31.22 -4.52 3.26
CA MET A 275 31.65 -4.08 1.93
C MET A 275 32.56 -5.12 1.28
N ALA A 276 32.16 -5.63 0.11
CA ALA A 276 32.91 -6.64 -0.63
C ALA A 276 33.71 -6.03 -1.79
N GLU A 277 33.03 -5.43 -2.76
CA GLU A 277 33.65 -4.90 -3.98
C GLU A 277 32.99 -3.57 -4.38
N SER A 278 33.76 -2.68 -5.01
CA SER A 278 33.29 -1.40 -5.52
C SER A 278 33.81 -1.15 -6.93
N ALA A 279 32.90 -0.92 -7.89
CA ALA A 279 33.22 -0.62 -9.28
C ALA A 279 32.46 0.62 -9.78
N ASP A 280 33.10 1.40 -10.64
CA ASP A 280 32.57 2.63 -11.23
C ASP A 280 32.35 2.45 -12.73
N PHE A 281 31.16 2.79 -13.22
CA PHE A 281 30.75 2.62 -14.61
C PHE A 281 30.50 3.94 -15.35
N ILE A 282 30.84 5.08 -14.75
CA ILE A 282 30.65 6.43 -15.33
C ILE A 282 31.92 7.29 -15.31
N GLY A 283 33.01 6.79 -14.76
CA GLY A 283 34.30 7.47 -14.64
C GLY A 283 34.50 8.05 -13.24
N GLY A 284 35.34 7.39 -12.44
CA GLY A 284 35.62 7.75 -11.05
C GLY A 284 36.26 6.60 -10.27
N ASP A 285 36.18 6.66 -8.94
CA ASP A 285 36.70 5.64 -8.01
C ASP A 285 35.59 4.86 -7.26
N GLY A 286 34.32 5.08 -7.63
CA GLY A 286 33.17 4.45 -6.98
C GLY A 286 32.74 5.09 -5.66
N SER A 287 33.44 6.13 -5.18
CA SER A 287 33.07 6.86 -3.97
C SER A 287 31.74 7.60 -4.10
N ASP A 288 31.03 7.73 -2.98
CA ASP A 288 29.75 8.43 -2.93
C ASP A 288 29.96 9.94 -2.74
N LEU A 289 29.90 10.69 -3.84
CA LEU A 289 30.00 12.14 -3.81
C LEU A 289 28.66 12.83 -3.49
N ASN A 290 27.54 12.10 -3.58
CA ASN A 290 26.20 12.64 -3.39
C ASN A 290 25.69 12.40 -1.96
N GLY A 291 25.79 11.15 -1.49
CA GLY A 291 25.25 10.63 -0.24
C GLY A 291 24.07 9.68 -0.38
N HIS A 292 23.42 9.66 -1.55
CA HIS A 292 22.25 8.84 -1.80
C HIS A 292 22.58 7.34 -1.74
N GLY A 293 23.66 6.89 -2.39
CA GLY A 293 23.99 5.46 -2.45
C GLY A 293 24.43 4.89 -1.09
N THR A 294 25.14 5.68 -0.27
CA THR A 294 25.47 5.29 1.12
C THR A 294 24.22 5.18 1.99
N ALA A 295 23.24 6.09 1.82
CA ALA A 295 21.96 6.03 2.50
C ALA A 295 21.13 4.80 2.08
N VAL A 296 21.12 4.46 0.80
CA VAL A 296 20.47 3.24 0.29
C VAL A 296 21.15 1.98 0.84
N ALA A 297 22.49 1.95 0.84
CA ALA A 297 23.27 0.84 1.36
C ALA A 297 23.04 0.57 2.85
N GLY A 298 22.92 1.63 3.67
CA GLY A 298 22.60 1.50 5.09
C GLY A 298 21.32 0.72 5.32
N ILE A 299 20.24 1.08 4.62
CA ILE A 299 18.94 0.41 4.73
C ILE A 299 19.01 -1.01 4.16
N ALA A 300 19.69 -1.22 3.03
CA ALA A 300 19.82 -2.55 2.44
C ALA A 300 20.57 -3.54 3.33
N LEU A 301 21.51 -3.06 4.15
CA LEU A 301 22.24 -3.88 5.11
C LEU A 301 21.45 -4.18 6.38
N TYR A 302 20.72 -3.20 6.92
CA TYR A 302 20.18 -3.26 8.28
C TYR A 302 18.65 -3.27 8.38
N GLY A 303 17.91 -2.98 7.30
CA GLY A 303 16.46 -2.83 7.36
C GLY A 303 16.07 -1.56 8.14
N ASP A 304 15.47 -1.70 9.32
CA ASP A 304 15.11 -0.57 10.19
C ASP A 304 16.28 -0.17 11.11
N LEU A 305 17.03 0.85 10.70
CA LEU A 305 18.15 1.36 11.49
C LEU A 305 17.71 2.01 12.81
N GLU A 306 16.48 2.50 12.94
CA GLU A 306 15.99 3.01 14.23
C GLU A 306 15.85 1.89 15.23
N SER A 307 15.35 0.72 14.81
CA SER A 307 15.28 -0.49 15.62
C SER A 307 16.67 -1.04 15.96
N CYS A 308 17.60 -1.08 15.00
CA CYS A 308 19.00 -1.46 15.25
C CYS A 308 19.64 -0.54 16.29
N LYS A 309 19.43 0.78 16.17
CA LYS A 309 19.96 1.77 17.12
C LYS A 309 19.33 1.64 18.50
N ALA A 310 18.02 1.43 18.58
CA ALA A 310 17.31 1.31 19.86
C ALA A 310 17.70 0.03 20.62
N SER A 311 18.00 -1.05 19.91
CA SER A 311 18.44 -2.33 20.48
C SER A 311 19.96 -2.48 20.61
N ASP A 312 20.72 -1.52 20.08
CA ASP A 312 22.18 -1.58 19.88
C ASP A 312 22.64 -2.88 19.19
N TYR A 313 21.86 -3.33 18.21
CA TYR A 313 22.11 -4.56 17.47
C TYR A 313 22.52 -4.27 16.03
N TRP A 314 23.83 -4.22 15.79
CA TRP A 314 24.44 -3.96 14.49
C TRP A 314 25.11 -5.23 13.97
N ARG A 315 24.37 -6.05 13.21
CA ARG A 315 24.90 -7.27 12.60
C ARG A 315 24.50 -7.37 11.13
N PRO A 316 25.38 -6.98 10.19
CA PRO A 316 25.10 -7.18 8.78
C PRO A 316 25.15 -8.67 8.44
N GLU A 317 24.11 -9.16 7.78
CA GLU A 317 24.01 -10.56 7.34
C GLU A 317 24.31 -10.73 5.84
N LEU A 318 24.56 -9.64 5.12
CA LEU A 318 24.65 -9.58 3.65
C LEU A 318 26.00 -8.99 3.23
N LEU A 319 26.55 -9.47 2.12
CA LEU A 319 27.72 -8.85 1.48
C LEU A 319 27.26 -7.78 0.49
N LEU A 320 27.85 -6.60 0.61
CA LEU A 320 27.48 -5.41 -0.16
C LEU A 320 28.45 -5.18 -1.32
N PHE A 321 27.89 -5.01 -2.52
CA PHE A 321 28.60 -4.68 -3.74
C PHE A 321 28.15 -3.30 -4.24
N ASN A 322 29.10 -2.42 -4.52
CA ASN A 322 28.83 -1.06 -4.97
C ASN A 322 29.07 -0.93 -6.48
N GLY A 323 27.99 -0.68 -7.24
CA GLY A 323 28.08 -0.32 -8.65
C GLY A 323 27.70 1.14 -8.86
N ARG A 324 28.68 2.02 -9.03
CA ARG A 324 28.39 3.44 -9.27
C ARG A 324 27.94 3.66 -10.72
N VAL A 325 26.68 4.06 -10.89
CA VAL A 325 26.03 4.35 -12.17
C VAL A 325 25.42 5.75 -12.23
N LEU A 326 25.44 6.50 -11.11
CA LEU A 326 24.98 7.90 -11.03
C LEU A 326 26.15 8.85 -10.71
N ASN A 327 26.08 10.06 -11.24
CA ASN A 327 27.06 11.12 -11.00
C ASN A 327 26.92 11.74 -9.59
N GLU A 328 27.73 12.75 -9.28
CA GLU A 328 27.70 13.48 -8.00
C GLU A 328 26.37 14.21 -7.69
N HIS A 329 25.51 14.38 -8.69
CA HIS A 329 24.16 14.95 -8.56
C HIS A 329 23.06 13.87 -8.46
N ALA A 330 23.43 12.60 -8.36
CA ALA A 330 22.53 11.45 -8.42
C ALA A 330 21.73 11.38 -9.75
N GLU A 331 22.35 11.83 -10.84
CA GLU A 331 21.80 11.78 -12.19
C GLU A 331 22.55 10.75 -13.05
N PHE A 332 21.84 10.10 -13.96
CA PHE A 332 22.42 9.24 -14.98
C PHE A 332 22.36 9.90 -16.36
N ASP A 333 23.29 9.54 -17.25
CA ASP A 333 23.19 9.90 -18.66
C ASP A 333 22.14 9.02 -19.35
N VAL A 334 20.98 9.63 -19.64
CA VAL A 334 19.84 8.99 -20.33
C VAL A 334 20.24 8.36 -21.67
N LYS A 335 21.32 8.81 -22.33
CA LYS A 335 21.77 8.25 -23.61
C LYS A 335 22.53 6.94 -23.47
N THR A 336 23.08 6.66 -22.29
CA THR A 336 23.98 5.52 -22.07
C THR A 336 23.53 4.61 -20.95
N ILE A 337 22.56 5.01 -20.12
CA ILE A 337 22.16 4.29 -18.91
C ILE A 337 21.82 2.82 -19.18
N GLU A 338 21.13 2.49 -20.28
CA GLU A 338 20.84 1.10 -20.63
C GLU A 338 22.11 0.27 -20.82
N LYS A 339 23.10 0.82 -21.51
CA LYS A 339 24.40 0.17 -21.71
C LYS A 339 25.15 0.04 -20.38
N THR A 340 25.21 1.13 -19.61
CA THR A 340 25.87 1.16 -18.29
C THR A 340 25.28 0.10 -17.37
N LEU A 341 23.95 -0.05 -17.32
CA LEU A 341 23.30 -1.07 -16.49
C LEU A 341 23.58 -2.49 -16.98
N VAL A 342 23.59 -2.73 -18.30
CA VAL A 342 23.98 -4.04 -18.84
C VAL A 342 25.41 -4.39 -18.45
N GLU A 343 26.36 -3.45 -18.58
CA GLU A 343 27.76 -3.65 -18.20
C GLU A 343 27.91 -3.90 -16.69
N ALA A 344 27.27 -3.09 -15.85
CA ALA A 344 27.31 -3.25 -14.39
C ALA A 344 26.73 -4.58 -13.93
N VAL A 345 25.52 -4.92 -14.38
CA VAL A 345 24.87 -6.17 -13.98
C VAL A 345 25.69 -7.37 -14.45
N THR A 346 26.16 -7.36 -15.70
CA THR A 346 26.98 -8.46 -16.23
C THR A 346 28.25 -8.65 -15.41
N TYR A 347 28.96 -7.56 -15.09
CA TYR A 347 30.16 -7.61 -14.24
C TYR A 347 29.87 -8.25 -12.87
N PHE A 348 28.85 -7.76 -12.15
CA PHE A 348 28.56 -8.27 -10.80
C PHE A 348 27.97 -9.69 -10.80
N VAL A 349 27.26 -10.09 -11.85
CA VAL A 349 26.77 -11.47 -11.98
C VAL A 349 27.92 -12.42 -12.31
N GLU A 350 28.72 -12.11 -13.33
CA GLU A 350 29.74 -13.03 -13.85
C GLU A 350 30.96 -13.12 -12.93
N GLU A 351 31.46 -11.98 -12.44
CA GLU A 351 32.69 -11.93 -11.64
C GLU A 351 32.43 -12.13 -10.13
N HIS A 352 31.25 -11.73 -9.65
CA HIS A 352 30.95 -11.67 -8.21
C HIS A 352 29.73 -12.48 -7.78
N GLN A 353 28.99 -13.08 -8.74
CA GLN A 353 27.81 -13.89 -8.47
C GLN A 353 26.74 -13.16 -7.65
N CYS A 354 26.59 -11.85 -7.85
CA CYS A 354 25.50 -11.08 -7.27
C CYS A 354 24.15 -11.57 -7.82
N ARG A 355 23.17 -11.72 -6.94
CA ARG A 355 21.84 -12.26 -7.31
C ARG A 355 20.69 -11.29 -7.09
N ILE A 356 20.94 -10.22 -6.34
CA ILE A 356 19.95 -9.22 -5.97
C ILE A 356 20.56 -7.85 -6.23
N PHE A 357 19.81 -7.00 -6.92
CA PHE A 357 20.23 -5.67 -7.33
C PHE A 357 19.17 -4.65 -6.88
N ASN A 358 19.60 -3.63 -6.14
CA ASN A 358 18.76 -2.50 -5.80
C ASN A 358 19.01 -1.33 -6.75
N LEU A 359 17.96 -0.82 -7.37
CA LEU A 359 17.99 0.40 -8.18
C LEU A 359 16.99 1.42 -7.61
N SER A 360 17.50 2.31 -6.77
CA SER A 360 16.76 3.44 -6.21
C SER A 360 16.86 4.68 -7.09
N LEU A 361 16.80 4.49 -8.41
CA LEU A 361 16.86 5.53 -9.44
C LEU A 361 15.57 5.51 -10.29
N GLY A 362 15.24 6.65 -10.90
CA GLY A 362 14.09 6.74 -11.80
C GLY A 362 14.22 7.89 -12.79
N ASN A 363 13.66 7.71 -13.99
CA ASN A 363 13.62 8.74 -15.02
C ASN A 363 12.34 9.57 -14.90
N ALA A 364 12.42 10.73 -14.23
CA ALA A 364 11.28 11.63 -14.07
C ALA A 364 10.67 12.11 -15.40
N ASN A 365 11.43 12.03 -16.50
CA ASN A 365 10.94 12.38 -17.85
C ASN A 365 10.25 11.22 -18.58
N ALA A 366 10.13 10.05 -17.96
CA ALA A 366 9.49 8.87 -18.52
C ALA A 366 8.39 8.31 -17.60
N PRO A 367 7.33 9.08 -17.29
CA PRO A 367 6.12 8.55 -16.69
C PRO A 367 5.49 7.51 -17.62
N TYR A 368 4.91 6.46 -17.03
CA TYR A 368 4.25 5.42 -17.81
C TYR A 368 2.98 5.94 -18.47
N ASP A 369 2.99 6.03 -19.79
CA ASP A 369 1.91 6.61 -20.60
C ASP A 369 0.79 5.62 -20.98
N GLY A 370 0.78 4.44 -20.35
CA GLY A 370 -0.14 3.36 -20.69
C GLY A 370 0.14 2.63 -22.01
N ARG A 371 1.25 2.95 -22.70
CA ARG A 371 1.63 2.35 -23.99
C ARG A 371 2.72 1.29 -23.79
N HIS A 372 3.78 1.36 -24.59
CA HIS A 372 4.84 0.37 -24.59
C HIS A 372 5.87 0.67 -23.49
N VAL A 373 6.25 -0.35 -22.73
CA VAL A 373 7.42 -0.28 -21.84
C VAL A 373 8.70 -0.24 -22.68
N ARG A 374 9.61 0.64 -22.29
CA ARG A 374 10.87 1.00 -22.98
C ARG A 374 11.93 1.37 -21.93
N GLY A 375 13.13 1.73 -22.39
CA GLY A 375 14.16 2.28 -21.52
C GLY A 375 14.66 1.25 -20.50
N ILE A 376 14.88 1.72 -19.28
CA ILE A 376 15.50 0.95 -18.21
C ILE A 376 14.61 -0.24 -17.84
N ALA A 377 13.28 -0.09 -17.77
CA ALA A 377 12.37 -1.16 -17.44
C ALA A 377 12.50 -2.38 -18.36
N TYR A 378 12.64 -2.16 -19.68
CA TYR A 378 12.88 -3.25 -20.64
C TYR A 378 14.22 -3.94 -20.41
N VAL A 379 15.26 -3.17 -20.13
CA VAL A 379 16.60 -3.70 -19.85
C VAL A 379 16.57 -4.58 -18.59
N LEU A 380 15.93 -4.12 -17.52
CA LEU A 380 15.81 -4.91 -16.29
C LEU A 380 14.98 -6.18 -16.50
N ASP A 381 13.88 -6.11 -17.24
CA ASP A 381 13.06 -7.28 -17.55
C ASP A 381 13.84 -8.37 -18.31
N LYS A 382 14.72 -7.92 -19.23
CA LYS A 382 15.61 -8.79 -19.99
C LYS A 382 16.71 -9.39 -19.10
N LEU A 383 17.41 -8.56 -18.34
CA LEU A 383 18.50 -8.99 -17.47
C LEU A 383 18.02 -9.93 -16.35
N ALA A 384 16.82 -9.68 -15.80
CA ALA A 384 16.21 -10.53 -14.78
C ALA A 384 16.05 -11.96 -15.28
N ARG A 385 15.59 -12.10 -16.53
CA ARG A 385 15.43 -13.39 -17.22
C ARG A 385 16.77 -14.00 -17.60
N ASP A 386 17.65 -13.23 -18.24
CA ASP A 386 18.91 -13.73 -18.79
C ASP A 386 19.85 -14.25 -17.68
N PHE A 387 19.83 -13.62 -16.50
CA PHE A 387 20.72 -13.97 -15.38
C PHE A 387 20.03 -14.63 -14.16
N ASN A 388 18.70 -14.78 -14.15
CA ASN A 388 17.93 -15.25 -12.99
C ASN A 388 18.26 -14.46 -11.70
N VAL A 389 18.21 -13.13 -11.82
CA VAL A 389 18.50 -12.17 -10.75
C VAL A 389 17.25 -11.39 -10.37
N LEU A 390 17.19 -10.97 -9.12
CA LEU A 390 16.13 -10.12 -8.61
C LEU A 390 16.55 -8.65 -8.68
N PHE A 391 15.77 -7.84 -9.38
CA PHE A 391 15.85 -6.38 -9.25
C PHE A 391 14.76 -5.88 -8.30
N VAL A 392 15.14 -4.98 -7.41
CA VAL A 392 14.24 -4.22 -6.55
C VAL A 392 14.34 -2.75 -6.94
N VAL A 393 13.22 -2.15 -7.32
CA VAL A 393 13.16 -0.77 -7.86
C VAL A 393 12.13 0.07 -7.13
N SER A 394 12.33 1.38 -7.10
CA SER A 394 11.34 2.31 -6.53
C SER A 394 10.27 2.72 -7.55
N THR A 395 9.09 3.18 -7.11
CA THR A 395 8.08 3.78 -8.01
C THR A 395 8.49 5.15 -8.56
N GLY A 396 9.47 5.79 -7.93
CA GLY A 396 9.89 7.18 -8.16
C GLY A 396 9.11 8.20 -7.32
N ASN A 397 9.70 9.38 -7.10
CA ASN A 397 9.06 10.44 -6.31
C ASN A 397 8.14 11.31 -7.18
N PHE A 398 6.92 11.56 -6.73
CA PHE A 398 6.03 12.57 -7.28
C PHE A 398 6.34 13.93 -6.65
N ASN A 399 6.74 14.89 -7.49
CA ASN A 399 7.12 16.26 -7.07
C ASN A 399 6.10 17.31 -7.53
N GLY A 400 4.89 16.86 -7.88
CA GLY A 400 3.84 17.70 -8.43
C GLY A 400 3.93 17.80 -9.95
N SER A 401 2.92 18.43 -10.53
CA SER A 401 2.84 18.74 -11.95
C SER A 401 2.35 20.18 -12.12
N ASN A 402 2.83 20.86 -13.16
CA ASN A 402 2.36 22.20 -13.54
C ASN A 402 1.42 22.17 -14.76
N ASN A 403 1.25 21.03 -15.42
CA ASN A 403 0.40 20.92 -16.61
C ASN A 403 -0.22 19.50 -16.76
N PRO A 404 -1.46 19.29 -16.27
CA PRO A 404 -2.21 20.20 -15.40
C PRO A 404 -1.55 20.35 -14.03
N GLU A 405 -1.90 21.42 -13.31
CA GLU A 405 -1.42 21.68 -11.95
C GLU A 405 -1.96 20.62 -10.98
N VAL A 406 -1.06 19.90 -10.28
CA VAL A 406 -1.38 18.83 -9.33
C VAL A 406 -0.28 18.77 -8.26
N PRO A 407 -0.59 18.92 -6.95
CA PRO A 407 -1.85 19.43 -6.40
C PRO A 407 -2.09 20.90 -6.82
N LYS A 408 -3.35 21.37 -6.78
CA LYS A 408 -3.78 22.70 -7.25
C LYS A 408 -3.79 23.79 -6.16
N TYR A 409 -3.90 23.41 -4.90
CA TYR A 409 -3.96 24.30 -3.74
C TYR A 409 -2.85 24.01 -2.74
N SER A 410 -2.70 22.76 -2.31
CA SER A 410 -1.60 22.36 -1.44
C SER A 410 -1.42 20.84 -1.37
N TRP A 411 -0.21 20.40 -1.00
CA TRP A 411 0.07 18.99 -0.73
C TRP A 411 -0.79 18.41 0.39
N ARG A 412 -1.25 19.25 1.31
CA ARG A 412 -1.99 18.81 2.49
C ARG A 412 -3.48 18.69 2.25
N ASP A 413 -4.05 19.68 1.59
CA ASP A 413 -5.50 19.77 1.45
C ASP A 413 -6.04 18.77 0.42
N GLU A 414 -5.21 18.36 -0.55
CA GLU A 414 -5.58 17.41 -1.61
C GLU A 414 -5.02 16.00 -1.38
N TYR A 415 -4.40 15.73 -0.23
CA TYR A 415 -3.93 14.40 0.11
C TYR A 415 -5.11 13.52 0.59
N PRO A 416 -5.21 12.25 0.16
CA PRO A 416 -4.32 11.53 -0.76
C PRO A 416 -4.77 11.57 -2.24
N GLU A 417 -5.75 12.39 -2.60
CA GLU A 417 -6.43 12.34 -3.91
C GLU A 417 -5.47 12.47 -5.09
N TYR A 418 -4.52 13.41 -5.02
CA TYR A 418 -3.56 13.64 -6.10
C TYR A 418 -2.65 12.44 -6.36
N LEU A 419 -2.52 11.51 -5.40
CA LEU A 419 -1.71 10.30 -5.59
C LEU A 419 -2.32 9.37 -6.64
N LEU A 420 -3.61 9.52 -6.97
CA LEU A 420 -4.30 8.75 -8.01
C LEU A 420 -4.44 9.52 -9.33
N ALA A 421 -3.89 10.74 -9.41
CA ALA A 421 -3.92 11.56 -10.62
C ALA A 421 -2.97 10.98 -11.68
N GLU A 422 -3.32 11.12 -12.96
CA GLU A 422 -2.51 10.60 -14.09
C GLU A 422 -1.05 11.07 -14.05
N GLN A 423 -0.77 12.24 -13.46
CA GLN A 423 0.56 12.84 -13.30
C GLN A 423 1.42 12.12 -12.23
N SER A 424 0.78 11.45 -11.28
CA SER A 424 1.42 10.69 -10.20
C SER A 424 1.68 9.21 -10.58
N VAL A 425 1.46 8.84 -11.84
CA VAL A 425 1.78 7.49 -12.32
C VAL A 425 3.27 7.17 -12.14
N LEU A 426 3.58 5.91 -11.87
CA LEU A 426 4.94 5.39 -11.76
C LEU A 426 5.83 5.74 -12.98
N ILE A 427 7.14 5.88 -12.75
CA ILE A 427 8.14 6.28 -13.76
C ILE A 427 9.14 5.15 -14.04
N ASP A 428 9.74 5.13 -15.24
CA ASP A 428 10.80 4.17 -15.60
C ASP A 428 11.92 4.13 -14.53
N PRO A 429 12.31 2.96 -13.98
CA PRO A 429 12.00 1.58 -14.40
C PRO A 429 10.84 0.87 -13.72
N ALA A 430 10.07 1.55 -12.88
CA ALA A 430 8.96 0.98 -12.13
C ALA A 430 7.92 0.17 -12.94
N PRO A 431 7.67 0.44 -14.25
CA PRO A 431 6.75 -0.37 -15.05
C PRO A 431 7.23 -1.81 -15.34
N ALA A 432 8.51 -2.13 -15.15
CA ALA A 432 9.06 -3.45 -15.42
C ALA A 432 8.26 -4.56 -14.72
N LEU A 433 8.03 -5.68 -15.39
CA LEU A 433 7.18 -6.75 -14.87
C LEU A 433 7.96 -7.81 -14.09
N ASN A 434 9.18 -8.11 -14.49
CA ASN A 434 10.04 -9.17 -13.93
C ASN A 434 10.85 -8.70 -12.70
N VAL A 435 10.57 -7.51 -12.20
CA VAL A 435 11.21 -6.90 -11.01
C VAL A 435 10.22 -6.82 -9.85
N ILE A 436 10.70 -6.50 -8.65
CA ILE A 436 9.88 -6.01 -7.54
C ILE A 436 9.92 -4.49 -7.54
N THR A 437 8.77 -3.85 -7.72
CA THR A 437 8.60 -2.40 -7.64
C THR A 437 8.03 -2.05 -6.26
N VAL A 438 8.64 -1.10 -5.57
CA VAL A 438 8.33 -0.76 -4.19
C VAL A 438 7.82 0.69 -4.11
N GLY A 439 6.63 0.88 -3.54
CA GLY A 439 6.08 2.18 -3.16
C GLY A 439 6.45 2.56 -1.72
N SER A 440 6.01 3.74 -1.26
CA SER A 440 6.47 4.30 0.02
C SER A 440 5.33 4.52 1.01
N LEU A 441 5.60 4.19 2.28
CA LEU A 441 4.81 4.55 3.46
C LEU A 441 5.51 5.64 4.30
N ALA A 442 4.69 6.50 4.92
CA ALA A 442 5.14 7.45 5.92
C ALA A 442 5.43 6.74 7.27
N LYS A 443 6.52 7.14 7.93
CA LYS A 443 6.90 6.68 9.28
C LYS A 443 6.54 7.72 10.35
N HIS A 444 6.96 8.94 10.07
CA HIS A 444 6.95 10.06 11.01
C HIS A 444 5.97 11.13 10.55
N ASN A 445 5.34 11.82 11.49
CA ASN A 445 4.39 12.91 11.21
C ASN A 445 4.83 14.29 11.77
N ALA A 446 5.94 14.36 12.51
CA ALA A 446 6.42 15.57 13.17
C ALA A 446 7.82 15.99 12.72
N THR A 447 7.93 17.19 12.16
CA THR A 447 9.22 17.81 11.86
C THR A 447 9.98 18.17 13.13
N PHE A 448 11.27 18.50 13.02
CA PHE A 448 12.06 18.98 14.17
C PHE A 448 11.41 20.18 14.88
N ASP A 449 10.85 21.12 14.11
CA ASP A 449 10.20 22.29 14.67
C ASP A 449 8.90 21.89 15.38
N ALA A 450 8.09 21.02 14.77
CA ALA A 450 6.85 20.53 15.37
C ALA A 450 7.08 19.73 16.66
N GLN A 451 8.23 19.04 16.78
CA GLN A 451 8.63 18.33 18.00
C GLN A 451 9.07 19.28 19.13
N ARG A 452 9.62 20.46 18.80
CA ARG A 452 10.22 21.39 19.78
C ARG A 452 9.27 22.51 20.19
N TYR A 453 8.46 23.00 19.26
CA TYR A 453 7.68 24.22 19.42
C TYR A 453 6.19 23.89 19.47
N PRO A 454 5.44 24.47 20.43
CA PRO A 454 4.02 24.19 20.58
C PRO A 454 3.16 24.80 19.46
N GLU A 455 3.68 25.76 18.69
CA GLU A 455 2.95 26.40 17.59
C GLU A 455 2.73 25.47 16.39
N ILE A 456 1.61 25.65 15.70
CA ILE A 456 1.32 25.01 14.43
C ILE A 456 2.08 25.78 13.34
N ALA A 457 3.32 25.38 13.08
CA ALA A 457 4.13 25.95 12.01
C ALA A 457 4.08 25.10 10.73
N GLN A 458 4.07 23.79 10.89
CA GLN A 458 4.19 22.78 9.84
C GLN A 458 3.26 21.61 10.16
N LEU A 459 2.58 21.06 9.15
CA LEU A 459 1.70 19.89 9.31
C LEU A 459 1.98 18.85 8.21
N ALA A 460 2.08 17.59 8.62
CA ALA A 460 2.20 16.47 7.69
C ALA A 460 0.84 16.17 7.02
N PRO A 461 0.83 15.79 5.74
CA PRO A 461 -0.37 15.30 5.09
C PRO A 461 -0.67 13.84 5.43
N ALA A 462 0.37 13.00 5.52
CA ALA A 462 0.25 11.59 5.88
C ALA A 462 0.65 11.34 7.34
N ASN A 463 -0.01 10.38 7.98
CA ASN A 463 0.38 9.80 9.26
C ASN A 463 1.17 8.49 9.07
N GLU A 464 1.64 7.91 10.16
CA GLU A 464 2.34 6.62 10.16
C GLU A 464 1.54 5.53 9.42
N ASN A 465 2.24 4.73 8.59
CA ASN A 465 1.71 3.66 7.74
C ASN A 465 0.70 4.09 6.66
N GLN A 466 0.43 5.39 6.51
CA GLN A 466 -0.28 5.91 5.34
C GLN A 466 0.66 6.09 4.15
N PRO A 467 0.14 6.14 2.91
CA PRO A 467 0.95 6.39 1.72
C PRO A 467 1.84 7.63 1.89
N SER A 468 3.11 7.52 1.54
CA SER A 468 3.96 8.71 1.53
C SER A 468 3.40 9.72 0.53
N PRO A 469 3.38 11.03 0.84
CA PRO A 469 2.76 12.03 -0.04
C PRO A 469 3.49 12.23 -1.38
N PHE A 470 4.66 11.62 -1.56
CA PHE A 470 5.43 11.61 -2.80
C PHE A 470 5.41 10.24 -3.50
N THR A 471 4.67 9.23 -2.99
CA THR A 471 4.60 7.91 -3.65
C THR A 471 3.84 8.01 -4.97
N ARG A 472 4.19 7.14 -5.92
CA ARG A 472 3.51 7.04 -7.22
C ARG A 472 2.63 5.80 -7.29
N HIS A 473 1.59 5.86 -8.10
CA HIS A 473 0.62 4.77 -8.28
C HIS A 473 0.82 4.02 -9.60
N GLY A 474 0.36 2.78 -9.66
CA GLY A 474 0.19 2.03 -10.90
C GLY A 474 -1.18 2.27 -11.55
N PRO A 475 -1.60 1.43 -12.50
CA PRO A 475 -0.98 0.17 -12.88
C PRO A 475 0.20 0.30 -13.83
N SER A 476 0.85 -0.84 -14.09
CA SER A 476 1.72 -1.02 -15.26
C SER A 476 0.95 -1.71 -16.42
N VAL A 477 1.69 -2.27 -17.38
CA VAL A 477 1.24 -2.89 -18.62
C VAL A 477 -0.02 -3.74 -18.44
N LYS A 478 -1.02 -3.47 -19.29
CA LYS A 478 -2.31 -4.17 -19.33
C LYS A 478 -3.09 -4.14 -18.01
N GLY A 479 -2.73 -3.26 -17.08
CA GLY A 479 -3.34 -3.18 -15.76
C GLY A 479 -2.68 -4.09 -14.72
N ALA A 480 -1.42 -4.50 -14.91
CA ALA A 480 -0.64 -5.21 -13.89
C ALA A 480 -0.59 -4.39 -12.59
N ILE A 481 -0.76 -5.06 -11.45
CA ILE A 481 -0.65 -4.42 -10.14
C ILE A 481 0.79 -3.95 -9.97
N LYS A 482 0.97 -2.64 -9.79
CA LYS A 482 2.22 -1.99 -9.41
C LYS A 482 1.88 -0.81 -8.48
N PRO A 483 2.72 -0.47 -7.49
CA PRO A 483 3.88 -1.24 -7.06
C PRO A 483 3.51 -2.69 -6.66
N ASP A 484 4.48 -3.59 -6.57
CA ASP A 484 4.22 -4.94 -6.05
C ASP A 484 4.11 -4.89 -4.52
N LEU A 485 5.00 -4.13 -3.88
CA LEU A 485 5.14 -4.02 -2.43
C LEU A 485 5.21 -2.55 -1.99
N ILE A 486 5.07 -2.31 -0.70
CA ILE A 486 5.33 -1.02 -0.07
C ILE A 486 6.18 -1.21 1.17
N ALA A 487 7.08 -0.27 1.39
CA ALA A 487 7.89 -0.20 2.60
C ALA A 487 8.02 1.26 3.05
N THR A 488 8.57 1.48 4.23
CA THR A 488 8.77 2.83 4.74
C THR A 488 9.81 3.60 3.92
N GLY A 489 9.43 4.78 3.42
CA GLY A 489 10.34 5.69 2.69
C GLY A 489 10.31 7.14 3.18
N GLY A 490 9.58 7.43 4.26
CA GLY A 490 9.54 8.74 4.90
C GLY A 490 8.33 9.59 4.49
N ASN A 491 8.33 10.84 4.93
CA ASN A 491 7.21 11.77 4.83
C ASN A 491 7.69 13.22 4.64
N PHE A 492 6.78 14.18 4.52
CA PHE A 492 7.05 15.61 4.60
C PHE A 492 5.93 16.39 5.29
N ALA A 493 6.17 17.66 5.58
CA ALA A 493 5.16 18.58 6.08
C ALA A 493 5.03 19.84 5.19
N SER A 494 3.83 20.41 5.13
CA SER A 494 3.56 21.71 4.51
C SER A 494 3.70 22.84 5.53
N THR A 495 4.21 24.00 5.10
CA THR A 495 4.23 25.20 5.96
C THR A 495 2.85 25.85 6.03
N MET A 496 2.44 26.32 7.22
CA MET A 496 1.05 26.76 7.46
C MET A 496 0.86 28.28 7.60
N ARG A 497 1.93 29.08 7.52
CA ARG A 497 1.86 30.54 7.86
C ARG A 497 2.53 31.46 6.85
N THR A 498 3.04 30.91 5.75
CA THR A 498 3.89 31.68 4.83
C THR A 498 3.27 31.88 3.45
N GLY A 499 2.10 31.31 3.17
CA GLY A 499 1.54 31.26 1.80
C GLY A 499 2.39 30.40 0.86
N ARG A 500 3.17 29.46 1.43
CA ARG A 500 4.02 28.49 0.72
C ARG A 500 3.67 27.08 1.16
N GLU A 501 2.38 26.76 1.09
CA GLU A 501 1.84 25.46 1.46
C GLU A 501 2.39 24.33 0.55
N TYR A 502 2.97 24.70 -0.61
CA TYR A 502 3.71 23.82 -1.52
C TYR A 502 5.15 23.51 -1.11
N ASP A 503 5.75 24.29 -0.21
CA ASP A 503 7.12 24.05 0.24
C ASP A 503 7.13 22.84 1.20
N ALA A 504 7.70 21.73 0.74
CA ALA A 504 7.82 20.51 1.53
C ALA A 504 8.98 20.60 2.54
N VAL A 505 8.67 20.40 3.82
CA VAL A 505 9.64 20.34 4.92
C VAL A 505 9.87 18.89 5.32
N MET A 506 11.09 18.39 5.11
CA MET A 506 11.45 16.98 5.28
C MET A 506 12.19 16.69 6.59
N LYS A 507 12.69 17.72 7.29
CA LYS A 507 13.53 17.52 8.49
C LYS A 507 12.72 16.97 9.66
N GLY A 508 13.13 15.83 10.20
CA GLY A 508 12.41 15.03 11.19
C GLY A 508 11.46 13.99 10.59
N MET A 509 11.30 13.96 9.27
CA MET A 509 10.25 13.19 8.59
C MET A 509 10.79 11.99 7.79
N GLY A 510 12.11 11.87 7.67
CA GLY A 510 12.77 10.85 6.86
C GLY A 510 12.96 9.51 7.57
N VAL A 511 13.61 8.58 6.89
CA VAL A 511 14.09 7.31 7.44
C VAL A 511 15.53 7.50 7.92
N LEU A 512 15.85 7.00 9.11
CA LEU A 512 17.22 7.00 9.64
C LEU A 512 18.13 6.13 8.77
N THR A 513 19.26 6.65 8.33
CA THR A 513 20.22 5.92 7.50
C THR A 513 21.67 6.40 7.69
N CYS A 514 22.63 5.77 7.02
CA CYS A 514 24.06 6.08 7.08
C CYS A 514 24.39 7.37 6.32
N ASN A 515 25.24 8.22 6.90
CA ASN A 515 25.70 9.46 6.28
C ASN A 515 27.03 9.24 5.54
N SER A 516 27.09 9.57 4.25
CA SER A 516 28.32 9.46 3.45
C SER A 516 29.44 10.43 3.87
N ARG A 517 29.09 11.54 4.52
CA ARG A 517 30.01 12.62 4.93
C ARG A 517 30.11 12.73 6.46
N PHE A 518 30.07 11.60 7.14
CA PHE A 518 30.14 11.56 8.60
C PHE A 518 31.46 12.16 9.11
N VAL A 519 31.36 12.96 10.17
CA VAL A 519 32.49 13.54 10.89
C VAL A 519 32.14 13.56 12.38
N GLY A 520 32.95 12.91 13.21
CA GLY A 520 32.69 12.79 14.64
C GLY A 520 31.35 12.10 14.90
N ASN A 521 30.35 12.87 15.32
CA ASN A 521 29.06 12.35 15.75
C ASN A 521 27.96 12.32 14.67
N THR A 522 28.26 12.53 13.39
CA THR A 522 27.25 12.59 12.31
C THR A 522 27.20 11.31 11.48
N ILE A 523 27.33 10.14 12.12
CA ILE A 523 27.29 8.83 11.44
C ILE A 523 25.95 8.58 10.76
N PHE A 524 24.86 9.11 11.31
CA PHE A 524 23.54 8.96 10.73
C PHE A 524 23.07 10.24 10.05
N THR A 525 22.16 10.06 9.10
CA THR A 525 21.38 11.11 8.45
C THR A 525 19.93 10.66 8.33
N GLU A 526 19.04 11.55 7.88
CA GLU A 526 17.66 11.23 7.54
C GLU A 526 17.39 11.58 6.09
N MET A 527 16.61 10.75 5.41
CA MET A 527 16.21 10.99 4.02
C MET A 527 14.76 10.61 3.79
N SER A 528 14.05 11.35 2.95
CA SER A 528 12.68 11.05 2.52
C SER A 528 12.65 10.82 1.02
N GLY A 529 11.96 9.77 0.58
CA GLY A 529 11.80 9.39 -0.81
C GLY A 529 11.53 7.89 -0.98
N VAL A 530 10.86 7.52 -2.07
CA VAL A 530 10.59 6.10 -2.39
C VAL A 530 11.90 5.31 -2.59
N SER A 531 12.99 6.00 -2.92
CA SER A 531 14.35 5.47 -2.98
C SER A 531 14.81 4.75 -1.70
N PHE A 532 14.20 5.06 -0.54
CA PHE A 532 14.55 4.47 0.76
C PHE A 532 13.63 3.32 1.16
N ALA A 533 12.52 3.10 0.44
CA ALA A 533 11.64 1.95 0.64
C ALA A 533 12.18 0.69 -0.09
N ALA A 534 12.65 0.83 -1.33
CA ALA A 534 13.25 -0.27 -2.10
C ALA A 534 14.40 -1.03 -1.41
N PRO A 535 15.38 -0.37 -0.75
CA PRO A 535 16.45 -1.10 -0.07
C PRO A 535 15.96 -1.94 1.11
N PHE A 536 14.84 -1.61 1.74
CA PHE A 536 14.26 -2.46 2.79
C PHE A 536 13.82 -3.82 2.22
N GLU A 537 13.17 -3.83 1.06
CA GLU A 537 12.82 -5.09 0.39
C GLU A 537 14.06 -5.84 -0.14
N THR A 538 15.12 -5.11 -0.50
CA THR A 538 16.43 -5.71 -0.82
C THR A 538 17.04 -6.42 0.40
N HIS A 539 16.94 -5.83 1.58
CA HIS A 539 17.38 -6.43 2.84
C HIS A 539 16.65 -7.76 3.09
N LEU A 540 15.31 -7.76 2.99
CA LEU A 540 14.49 -8.97 3.16
C LEU A 540 14.82 -10.04 2.12
N ALA A 541 14.97 -9.65 0.84
CA ALA A 541 15.37 -10.57 -0.22
C ALA A 541 16.74 -11.22 0.03
N GLY A 542 17.71 -10.44 0.51
CA GLY A 542 19.04 -10.94 0.87
C GLY A 542 18.98 -11.96 2.01
N ARG A 543 18.20 -11.68 3.05
CA ARG A 543 17.99 -12.60 4.18
C ARG A 543 17.24 -13.87 3.76
N LEU A 544 16.28 -13.76 2.85
CA LEU A 544 15.62 -14.92 2.24
C LEU A 544 16.64 -15.78 1.47
N LEU A 545 17.55 -15.16 0.73
CA LEU A 545 18.58 -15.88 -0.02
C LEU A 545 19.60 -16.56 0.91
N ASN A 546 19.93 -15.96 2.07
CA ASN A 546 20.70 -16.65 3.12
C ASN A 546 19.98 -17.91 3.63
N ASN A 547 18.67 -17.81 3.86
CA ASN A 547 17.85 -18.93 4.34
C ASN A 547 17.64 -20.00 3.27
N TYR A 548 17.51 -19.60 2.00
CA TYR A 548 17.27 -20.46 0.86
C TYR A 548 18.27 -20.19 -0.27
N PRO A 549 19.54 -20.63 -0.14
CA PRO A 549 20.63 -20.26 -1.08
C PRO A 549 20.40 -20.67 -2.55
N ARG A 550 19.52 -21.63 -2.79
CA ARG A 550 19.17 -22.12 -4.13
C ARG A 550 17.90 -21.49 -4.71
N ALA A 551 17.19 -20.64 -3.98
CA ALA A 551 15.95 -20.01 -4.43
C ALA A 551 16.20 -19.22 -5.73
N SER A 552 15.39 -19.40 -6.77
CA SER A 552 15.42 -18.53 -7.96
C SER A 552 14.94 -17.12 -7.64
N ALA A 553 15.15 -16.18 -8.57
CA ALA A 553 14.55 -14.85 -8.45
C ALA A 553 13.02 -14.94 -8.37
N ASN A 554 12.39 -15.90 -9.06
CA ASN A 554 10.95 -16.12 -8.96
C ASN A 554 10.53 -16.55 -7.55
N LEU A 555 11.27 -17.45 -6.90
CA LEU A 555 10.93 -17.88 -5.53
C LEU A 555 11.08 -16.73 -4.53
N LEU A 556 12.13 -15.92 -4.64
CA LEU A 556 12.29 -14.72 -3.81
C LEU A 556 11.11 -13.75 -3.98
N ARG A 557 10.72 -13.46 -5.23
CA ARG A 557 9.54 -12.62 -5.55
C ARG A 557 8.26 -13.19 -4.96
N ALA A 558 8.05 -14.50 -5.10
CA ALA A 558 6.87 -15.17 -4.60
C ALA A 558 6.81 -15.16 -3.07
N LEU A 559 7.94 -15.36 -2.37
CA LEU A 559 8.00 -15.34 -0.90
C LEU A 559 7.68 -13.96 -0.33
N LEU A 560 8.30 -12.89 -0.87
CA LEU A 560 8.04 -11.52 -0.43
C LEU A 560 6.56 -11.15 -0.62
N VAL A 561 6.04 -11.35 -1.84
CA VAL A 561 4.64 -11.01 -2.16
C VAL A 561 3.64 -11.92 -1.43
N ASN A 562 4.00 -13.16 -1.11
CA ASN A 562 3.15 -14.02 -0.30
C ASN A 562 3.01 -13.48 1.13
N HIS A 563 4.00 -12.81 1.68
CA HIS A 563 3.92 -12.27 3.05
C HIS A 563 3.45 -10.81 3.09
N ALA A 564 3.10 -10.23 1.96
CA ALA A 564 2.57 -8.87 1.90
C ALA A 564 1.12 -8.77 2.38
N ASN A 565 0.81 -7.76 3.20
CA ASN A 565 -0.52 -7.43 3.66
C ASN A 565 -0.79 -5.94 3.39
N LEU A 566 -1.96 -5.63 2.83
CA LEU A 566 -2.36 -4.24 2.63
C LEU A 566 -2.63 -3.61 4.00
N PRO A 567 -1.88 -2.58 4.42
CA PRO A 567 -2.14 -1.91 5.70
C PRO A 567 -3.52 -1.27 5.68
N ASN A 568 -4.23 -1.35 6.80
CA ASN A 568 -5.55 -0.75 6.93
C ASN A 568 -5.47 0.78 6.76
N GLU A 569 -4.36 1.39 7.21
CA GLU A 569 -4.07 2.81 7.09
C GLU A 569 -4.05 3.28 5.64
N VAL A 570 -3.59 2.44 4.70
CA VAL A 570 -3.66 2.72 3.26
C VAL A 570 -5.10 2.68 2.80
N GLU A 571 -5.87 1.65 3.17
CA GLU A 571 -7.27 1.54 2.77
C GLU A 571 -8.11 2.70 3.32
N THR A 572 -7.89 3.11 4.56
CA THR A 572 -8.64 4.20 5.20
C THR A 572 -8.14 5.60 4.82
N SER A 573 -7.01 5.71 4.12
CA SER A 573 -6.55 7.00 3.59
C SER A 573 -7.49 7.54 2.52
N PHE A 574 -8.11 6.64 1.74
CA PHE A 574 -9.04 6.99 0.68
C PHE A 574 -10.48 6.89 1.19
N SER A 575 -11.28 7.94 0.97
CA SER A 575 -12.71 7.92 1.28
C SER A 575 -13.45 6.87 0.42
N GLU A 576 -14.60 6.38 0.89
CA GLU A 576 -15.37 5.35 0.16
C GLU A 576 -15.88 5.90 -1.18
N GLU A 577 -16.17 7.20 -1.25
CA GLU A 577 -16.37 7.94 -2.49
C GLU A 577 -15.23 7.75 -3.47
N MET A 578 -14.02 8.02 -3.01
CA MET A 578 -12.88 8.09 -3.89
C MET A 578 -12.60 6.71 -4.45
N LYS A 579 -12.69 5.68 -3.61
CA LYS A 579 -12.62 4.27 -4.04
C LYS A 579 -13.69 3.94 -5.07
N ALA A 580 -14.94 4.31 -4.82
CA ALA A 580 -16.05 4.04 -5.74
C ALA A 580 -15.88 4.79 -7.08
N THR A 581 -15.45 6.04 -7.03
CA THR A 581 -15.21 6.91 -8.20
C THR A 581 -14.07 6.39 -9.04
N TYR A 582 -12.94 6.09 -8.40
CA TYR A 582 -11.78 5.49 -9.04
C TYR A 582 -12.14 4.15 -9.69
N LYS A 583 -12.87 3.30 -8.96
CA LYS A 583 -13.35 2.02 -9.47
C LYS A 583 -14.35 2.16 -10.61
N ALA A 584 -15.23 3.15 -10.60
CA ALA A 584 -16.13 3.42 -11.71
C ALA A 584 -15.39 3.96 -12.95
N ALA A 585 -14.37 4.79 -12.74
CA ALA A 585 -13.59 5.40 -13.81
C ALA A 585 -12.68 4.39 -14.52
N CYS A 586 -12.00 3.50 -13.78
CA CYS A 586 -10.98 2.62 -14.34
C CYS A 586 -11.15 1.13 -14.01
N GLY A 587 -12.13 0.75 -13.19
CA GLY A 587 -12.36 -0.64 -12.77
C GLY A 587 -11.34 -1.16 -11.76
N ARG A 588 -10.59 -0.26 -11.10
CA ARG A 588 -9.48 -0.60 -10.18
C ARG A 588 -9.76 -0.15 -8.76
N ASP A 589 -8.85 -0.52 -7.86
CA ASP A 589 -8.91 -0.22 -6.44
C ASP A 589 -7.77 0.74 -6.08
N ALA A 590 -8.11 1.86 -5.44
CA ALA A 590 -7.17 2.92 -5.11
C ALA A 590 -6.04 2.43 -4.19
N GLY A 591 -6.39 1.67 -3.14
CA GLY A 591 -5.42 1.10 -2.20
C GLY A 591 -4.46 0.16 -2.92
N ARG A 592 -4.96 -0.68 -3.85
CA ARG A 592 -4.11 -1.60 -4.63
C ARG A 592 -3.22 -0.90 -5.65
N ASP A 593 -3.65 0.20 -6.26
CA ASP A 593 -2.80 0.94 -7.20
C ASP A 593 -1.71 1.75 -6.51
N ILE A 594 -1.90 2.07 -5.23
CA ILE A 594 -0.92 2.78 -4.40
C ILE A 594 0.02 1.81 -3.70
N ALA A 595 -0.50 0.71 -3.16
CA ALA A 595 0.23 -0.17 -2.27
C ALA A 595 0.44 -1.61 -2.77
N GLY A 596 -0.11 -1.96 -3.93
CA GLY A 596 0.12 -3.28 -4.51
C GLY A 596 -0.45 -4.42 -3.68
N TYR A 597 0.41 -5.41 -3.40
CA TYR A 597 0.09 -6.51 -2.50
C TYR A 597 0.19 -6.10 -1.03
N GLY A 598 0.93 -5.03 -0.70
CA GLY A 598 1.03 -4.44 0.62
C GLY A 598 2.44 -4.47 1.20
N ALA A 599 2.54 -4.29 2.52
CA ALA A 599 3.79 -4.34 3.27
C ALA A 599 4.10 -5.76 3.72
N VAL A 600 5.37 -6.17 3.60
CA VAL A 600 5.80 -7.54 3.97
C VAL A 600 5.77 -7.73 5.48
N ASP A 601 5.07 -8.76 5.93
CA ASP A 601 5.10 -9.24 7.31
C ASP A 601 6.25 -10.25 7.49
N GLU A 602 7.24 -9.91 8.32
CA GLU A 602 8.43 -10.73 8.54
C GLU A 602 8.19 -11.98 9.40
N ASN A 603 7.07 -12.07 10.15
CA ASN A 603 6.87 -13.06 11.21
C ASN A 603 7.10 -14.51 10.75
N GLU A 604 6.58 -14.87 9.58
CA GLU A 604 6.74 -16.21 8.97
C GLU A 604 7.40 -16.16 7.58
N LEU A 605 8.01 -15.03 7.22
CA LEU A 605 8.69 -14.84 5.94
C LEU A 605 9.87 -15.81 5.75
N PHE A 606 10.62 -16.08 6.82
CA PHE A 606 11.87 -16.87 6.77
C PHE A 606 11.71 -18.30 7.27
N ARG A 607 10.69 -18.55 8.12
CA ARG A 607 10.44 -19.82 8.82
C ARG A 607 8.95 -20.01 9.03
N SER A 608 8.51 -21.26 9.02
CA SER A 608 7.16 -21.66 9.37
C SER A 608 7.01 -21.90 10.86
N SER A 609 5.76 -21.91 11.32
CA SER A 609 5.35 -22.24 12.69
C SER A 609 4.29 -23.35 12.66
N GLU A 610 3.87 -23.82 13.83
CA GLU A 610 2.79 -24.83 13.92
C GLU A 610 1.40 -24.28 13.56
N ASN A 611 1.22 -22.96 13.46
CA ASN A 611 -0.05 -22.34 13.07
C ASN A 611 -0.01 -21.63 11.71
N VAL A 612 1.19 -21.47 11.12
CA VAL A 612 1.39 -20.85 9.80
C VAL A 612 2.48 -21.63 9.05
N VAL A 613 2.06 -22.36 8.03
CA VAL A 613 2.93 -23.24 7.26
C VAL A 613 3.08 -22.72 5.83
N VAL A 614 4.32 -22.53 5.41
CA VAL A 614 4.68 -22.08 4.06
C VAL A 614 5.17 -23.28 3.27
N LEU A 615 4.57 -23.47 2.10
CA LEU A 615 4.84 -24.52 1.14
C LEU A 615 5.44 -23.90 -0.12
N MET A 616 6.57 -24.42 -0.60
CA MET A 616 7.28 -23.87 -1.76
C MET A 616 7.46 -24.92 -2.85
N ALA A 617 7.38 -24.48 -4.11
CA ALA A 617 7.77 -25.27 -5.28
C ALA A 617 8.44 -24.38 -6.33
N GLU A 618 9.41 -24.95 -7.04
CA GLU A 618 9.99 -24.41 -8.26
C GLU A 618 9.90 -25.50 -9.32
N ASP A 619 9.37 -25.19 -10.49
CA ASP A 619 9.10 -26.17 -11.54
C ASP A 619 9.14 -25.53 -12.92
N LYS A 620 9.09 -26.38 -13.96
CA LYS A 620 9.17 -25.98 -15.37
C LYS A 620 7.96 -26.48 -16.13
N ILE A 621 7.24 -25.58 -16.81
CA ILE A 621 5.97 -25.92 -17.47
C ILE A 621 6.05 -25.73 -18.98
N ASP A 622 5.62 -26.74 -19.74
CA ASP A 622 5.47 -26.71 -21.19
C ASP A 622 4.37 -25.76 -21.66
N ASN A 623 4.44 -25.30 -22.91
CA ASN A 623 3.38 -24.46 -23.48
C ASN A 623 2.05 -25.23 -23.55
N ASN A 624 0.94 -24.52 -23.31
CA ASN A 624 -0.42 -25.07 -23.24
C ASN A 624 -0.67 -26.18 -22.20
N ALA A 625 0.29 -26.44 -21.31
CA ALA A 625 0.16 -27.44 -20.26
C ALA A 625 -0.48 -26.90 -18.96
N HIS A 626 -0.91 -27.85 -18.13
CA HIS A 626 -1.42 -27.64 -16.79
C HIS A 626 -0.61 -28.46 -15.77
N HIS A 627 -0.13 -27.82 -14.70
CA HIS A 627 0.43 -28.49 -13.54
C HIS A 627 -0.57 -28.47 -12.38
N PHE A 628 -0.68 -29.57 -11.65
CA PHE A 628 -1.59 -29.72 -10.52
C PHE A 628 -0.80 -29.95 -9.23
N PHE A 629 -1.08 -29.17 -8.19
CA PHE A 629 -0.51 -29.34 -6.86
C PHE A 629 -1.64 -29.65 -5.88
N GLU A 630 -1.69 -30.89 -5.37
CA GLU A 630 -2.59 -31.24 -4.27
C GLU A 630 -2.05 -30.63 -2.97
N LEU A 631 -2.85 -29.76 -2.34
CA LEU A 631 -2.45 -29.16 -1.07
C LEU A 631 -2.63 -30.17 0.07
N PRO A 632 -1.57 -30.45 0.85
CA PRO A 632 -1.60 -31.44 1.95
C PRO A 632 -2.33 -30.89 3.19
N LEU A 633 -3.58 -30.42 3.03
CA LEU A 633 -4.35 -29.81 4.12
C LEU A 633 -4.88 -30.87 5.09
N PRO A 634 -4.57 -30.79 6.40
CA PRO A 634 -5.05 -31.78 7.35
C PRO A 634 -6.55 -31.67 7.60
N PRO A 635 -7.25 -32.78 7.92
CA PRO A 635 -8.67 -32.76 8.24
C PRO A 635 -9.04 -31.79 9.37
N GLU A 636 -8.12 -31.59 10.32
CA GLU A 636 -8.28 -30.61 11.41
C GLU A 636 -8.32 -29.17 10.88
N PHE A 637 -7.47 -28.82 9.92
CA PHE A 637 -7.53 -27.52 9.23
C PHE A 637 -8.84 -27.36 8.45
N LEU A 638 -9.39 -28.45 7.89
CA LEU A 638 -10.64 -28.44 7.15
C LEU A 638 -11.89 -28.68 8.01
N ARG A 639 -11.76 -28.66 9.35
CA ARG A 639 -12.86 -28.94 10.30
C ARG A 639 -14.09 -28.04 10.07
N THR A 640 -15.26 -28.59 10.37
CA THR A 640 -16.56 -27.90 10.22
C THR A 640 -16.79 -26.82 11.27
N GLN A 641 -16.07 -26.88 12.40
CA GLN A 641 -16.11 -25.85 13.44
C GLN A 641 -15.72 -24.50 12.85
N ARG A 642 -16.43 -23.46 13.28
CA ARG A 642 -16.19 -22.09 12.83
C ARG A 642 -14.87 -21.57 13.43
N ALA A 643 -13.88 -21.30 12.58
CA ALA A 643 -12.63 -20.64 12.95
C ALA A 643 -12.05 -19.93 11.71
N ALA A 644 -11.44 -18.76 11.87
CA ALA A 644 -10.77 -18.05 10.80
C ALA A 644 -9.52 -18.80 10.35
N ARG A 645 -9.48 -19.12 9.06
CA ARG A 645 -8.36 -19.79 8.41
C ARG A 645 -8.08 -19.13 7.09
N GLU A 646 -6.83 -19.20 6.67
CA GLU A 646 -6.40 -18.60 5.41
C GLU A 646 -5.59 -19.59 4.58
N ILE A 647 -5.82 -19.56 3.28
CA ILE A 647 -4.88 -20.11 2.28
C ILE A 647 -4.47 -18.94 1.40
N ARG A 648 -3.18 -18.65 1.33
CA ARG A 648 -2.63 -17.66 0.42
C ARG A 648 -1.78 -18.35 -0.63
N VAL A 649 -2.02 -18.03 -1.90
CA VAL A 649 -1.28 -18.62 -3.02
C VAL A 649 -0.60 -17.51 -3.80
N THR A 650 0.70 -17.67 -4.03
CA THR A 650 1.52 -16.73 -4.80
C THR A 650 2.31 -17.47 -5.86
N LEU A 651 2.26 -16.96 -7.09
CA LEU A 651 2.96 -17.50 -8.25
C LEU A 651 3.85 -16.39 -8.83
N ALA A 652 5.10 -16.69 -9.13
CA ALA A 652 5.99 -15.81 -9.86
C ALA A 652 6.67 -16.53 -11.03
N TYR A 653 6.87 -15.81 -12.14
CA TYR A 653 7.59 -16.29 -13.31
C TYR A 653 8.25 -15.09 -14.03
N CYS A 654 9.13 -15.36 -14.99
CA CYS A 654 9.96 -14.33 -15.62
C CYS A 654 9.97 -14.47 -17.15
N PRO A 655 8.88 -14.14 -17.86
CA PRO A 655 8.73 -14.36 -19.30
C PRO A 655 9.65 -13.45 -20.12
N ALA A 656 9.92 -13.85 -21.37
CA ALA A 656 10.55 -12.98 -22.36
C ALA A 656 9.65 -11.77 -22.67
N VAL A 657 10.26 -10.60 -22.92
CA VAL A 657 9.55 -9.34 -23.17
C VAL A 657 9.92 -8.72 -24.53
N ARG A 658 8.99 -7.95 -25.11
CA ARG A 658 9.21 -7.25 -26.38
C ARG A 658 8.50 -5.89 -26.43
N THR A 659 9.28 -4.82 -26.53
CA THR A 659 8.80 -3.42 -26.52
C THR A 659 7.82 -3.09 -27.64
N THR A 660 7.85 -3.77 -28.78
CA THR A 660 6.95 -3.50 -29.91
C THR A 660 5.56 -4.13 -29.76
N ARG A 661 5.28 -4.86 -28.67
CA ARG A 661 4.03 -5.61 -28.48
C ARG A 661 3.22 -5.00 -27.35
N LEU A 662 1.92 -4.81 -27.58
CA LEU A 662 1.00 -4.26 -26.57
C LEU A 662 0.85 -5.17 -25.35
N ASP A 663 0.91 -6.49 -25.55
CA ASP A 663 0.87 -7.45 -24.44
C ASP A 663 2.21 -7.52 -23.69
N TYR A 664 3.30 -7.04 -24.31
CA TYR A 664 4.66 -6.94 -23.80
C TYR A 664 5.36 -8.27 -23.42
N VAL A 665 4.66 -9.20 -22.76
CA VAL A 665 5.16 -10.53 -22.36
C VAL A 665 4.83 -11.61 -23.41
N ALA A 666 5.81 -12.47 -23.69
CA ALA A 666 5.70 -13.58 -24.64
C ALA A 666 4.88 -14.75 -24.08
N THR A 667 4.95 -14.98 -22.78
CA THR A 667 4.28 -16.07 -22.08
C THR A 667 3.45 -15.54 -20.93
N LYS A 668 2.30 -16.17 -20.69
CA LYS A 668 1.45 -15.97 -19.52
C LYS A 668 1.33 -17.26 -18.73
N ILE A 669 1.88 -17.28 -17.52
CA ILE A 669 1.62 -18.32 -16.53
C ILE A 669 0.65 -17.76 -15.49
N HIS A 670 -0.37 -18.53 -15.12
CA HIS A 670 -1.32 -18.13 -14.08
C HIS A 670 -1.81 -19.35 -13.32
N PHE A 671 -2.32 -19.14 -12.10
CA PHE A 671 -2.84 -20.23 -11.28
C PHE A 671 -4.33 -20.12 -11.00
N ARG A 672 -4.97 -21.25 -10.66
CA ARG A 672 -6.31 -21.34 -10.08
C ARG A 672 -6.28 -22.13 -8.78
N LEU A 673 -7.06 -21.71 -7.78
CA LEU A 673 -7.29 -22.50 -6.58
C LEU A 673 -8.64 -23.21 -6.70
N VAL A 674 -8.64 -24.53 -6.72
CA VAL A 674 -9.83 -25.35 -6.99
C VAL A 674 -9.98 -26.46 -5.96
N LYS A 675 -11.20 -26.96 -5.82
CA LYS A 675 -11.59 -28.00 -4.87
C LYS A 675 -12.13 -29.23 -5.59
N GLY A 676 -11.92 -30.41 -5.04
CA GLY A 676 -12.42 -31.63 -5.65
C GLY A 676 -12.37 -32.83 -4.71
N GLU A 677 -13.03 -33.92 -5.13
CA GLU A 677 -12.99 -35.20 -4.40
C GLU A 677 -11.67 -35.95 -4.66
N SER A 678 -11.11 -35.79 -5.87
CA SER A 678 -9.84 -36.39 -6.28
C SER A 678 -9.13 -35.54 -7.34
N LEU A 679 -7.86 -35.84 -7.60
CA LEU A 679 -7.09 -35.20 -8.67
C LEU A 679 -7.74 -35.43 -10.04
N GLU A 680 -8.17 -36.66 -10.31
CA GLU A 680 -8.79 -37.06 -11.58
C GLU A 680 -10.09 -36.28 -11.83
N ALA A 681 -10.88 -36.04 -10.78
CA ALA A 681 -12.10 -35.25 -10.88
C ALA A 681 -11.81 -33.79 -11.27
N VAL A 682 -10.75 -33.20 -10.73
CA VAL A 682 -10.33 -31.83 -11.07
C VAL A 682 -9.78 -31.77 -12.49
N GLN A 683 -8.95 -32.73 -12.87
CA GLN A 683 -8.30 -32.79 -14.19
C GLN A 683 -9.29 -32.79 -15.36
N ARG A 684 -10.44 -33.46 -15.23
CA ARG A 684 -11.47 -33.47 -16.30
C ARG A 684 -11.94 -32.06 -16.70
N HIS A 685 -11.84 -31.07 -15.82
CA HIS A 685 -12.22 -29.68 -16.15
C HIS A 685 -11.15 -28.91 -16.93
N PHE A 686 -9.92 -29.44 -16.96
CA PHE A 686 -8.75 -28.82 -17.58
C PHE A 686 -8.15 -29.71 -18.67
N ASN A 687 -8.90 -30.70 -19.15
CA ASN A 687 -8.49 -31.56 -20.25
C ASN A 687 -9.33 -31.27 -21.50
N HIS A 688 -8.63 -31.02 -22.60
CA HIS A 688 -9.20 -30.77 -23.92
C HIS A 688 -10.04 -31.95 -24.41
N GLU A 689 -9.70 -33.20 -24.08
CA GLU A 689 -10.49 -34.36 -24.49
C GLU A 689 -11.87 -34.41 -23.80
N THR A 690 -11.96 -33.95 -22.55
CA THR A 690 -13.21 -33.91 -21.76
C THR A 690 -13.94 -32.56 -21.86
N GLN A 691 -13.53 -31.71 -22.80
CA GLN A 691 -14.14 -30.42 -23.13
C GLN A 691 -15.64 -30.56 -23.49
N GLY A 692 -16.08 -31.65 -24.10
CA GLY A 692 -17.51 -31.86 -24.39
C GLY A 692 -18.39 -32.07 -23.14
N GLU A 693 -17.77 -32.45 -22.03
CA GLU A 693 -18.47 -33.03 -20.87
C GLU A 693 -18.47 -32.12 -19.63
N THR A 694 -17.57 -31.14 -19.58
CA THR A 694 -17.36 -30.29 -18.40
C THR A 694 -17.31 -28.81 -18.73
N ASP A 695 -17.81 -27.98 -17.81
CA ASP A 695 -17.70 -26.53 -17.88
C ASP A 695 -16.27 -26.03 -17.56
N THR A 696 -15.86 -24.92 -18.18
CA THR A 696 -14.57 -24.27 -17.86
C THR A 696 -14.54 -23.83 -16.40
N ARG A 697 -13.47 -24.18 -15.69
CA ARG A 697 -13.37 -23.97 -14.25
C ARG A 697 -12.65 -22.66 -13.89
N ASN A 698 -13.23 -21.89 -12.97
CA ASN A 698 -12.62 -20.69 -12.38
C ASN A 698 -12.02 -21.05 -11.01
N ASP A 699 -11.51 -20.07 -10.26
CA ASP A 699 -11.21 -20.29 -8.83
C ASP A 699 -12.49 -20.74 -8.12
N ASP A 700 -12.35 -21.67 -7.20
CA ASP A 700 -13.40 -21.94 -6.23
C ASP A 700 -13.35 -20.91 -5.08
N ALA A 701 -14.46 -20.82 -4.34
CA ALA A 701 -14.61 -19.88 -3.22
C ALA A 701 -14.34 -18.40 -3.61
N THR A 702 -14.81 -17.99 -4.79
CA THR A 702 -14.57 -16.64 -5.35
C THR A 702 -15.03 -15.48 -4.47
N GLY A 703 -16.04 -15.67 -3.63
CA GLY A 703 -16.54 -14.65 -2.69
C GLY A 703 -15.67 -14.45 -1.46
N ASN A 704 -14.65 -15.28 -1.27
CA ASN A 704 -13.80 -15.31 -0.08
C ASN A 704 -12.35 -14.90 -0.36
N ARG A 705 -12.06 -14.42 -1.57
CA ARG A 705 -10.69 -14.09 -2.01
C ARG A 705 -10.48 -12.59 -2.09
N ASP A 706 -9.24 -12.17 -1.91
CA ASP A 706 -8.87 -10.74 -1.95
C ASP A 706 -8.76 -10.23 -3.40
N ILE A 707 -8.01 -10.94 -4.23
CA ILE A 707 -7.68 -10.51 -5.60
C ILE A 707 -8.20 -11.53 -6.60
N THR A 708 -8.91 -11.04 -7.62
CA THR A 708 -9.47 -11.90 -8.67
C THR A 708 -8.37 -12.49 -9.54
N ALA A 709 -8.60 -13.70 -10.05
CA ALA A 709 -7.69 -14.33 -11.00
C ALA A 709 -7.45 -13.48 -12.26
N GLU A 710 -8.46 -12.74 -12.71
CA GLU A 710 -8.32 -11.82 -13.84
C GLU A 710 -7.30 -10.72 -13.55
N LEU A 711 -7.45 -10.03 -12.41
CA LEU A 711 -6.58 -8.93 -12.02
C LEU A 711 -5.15 -9.39 -11.73
N ARG A 712 -4.97 -10.43 -10.88
CA ARG A 712 -3.62 -10.91 -10.54
C ARG A 712 -2.88 -11.49 -11.74
N SER A 713 -3.58 -12.08 -12.71
CA SER A 713 -2.94 -12.66 -13.90
C SER A 713 -2.41 -11.64 -14.92
N LYS A 714 -2.53 -10.33 -14.64
CA LYS A 714 -1.97 -9.26 -15.48
C LYS A 714 -0.47 -9.04 -15.22
N GLY A 715 0.02 -9.36 -14.02
CA GLY A 715 1.43 -9.29 -13.65
C GLY A 715 2.17 -10.63 -13.77
N THR A 716 3.48 -10.61 -13.56
CA THR A 716 4.33 -11.82 -13.54
C THR A 716 4.64 -12.31 -12.13
N VAL A 717 4.26 -11.56 -11.10
CA VAL A 717 4.02 -12.04 -9.74
C VAL A 717 2.53 -11.87 -9.42
N GLN A 718 1.91 -12.91 -8.85
CA GLN A 718 0.47 -13.01 -8.68
C GLN A 718 0.17 -13.54 -7.29
N SER A 719 -0.66 -12.86 -6.51
CA SER A 719 -1.06 -13.33 -5.18
C SER A 719 -2.54 -13.15 -4.93
N SER A 720 -3.11 -14.01 -4.07
CA SER A 720 -4.45 -13.83 -3.50
C SER A 720 -4.57 -14.67 -2.23
N THR A 721 -5.34 -14.17 -1.27
CA THR A 721 -5.67 -14.85 -0.01
C THR A 721 -7.12 -15.28 -0.03
N TRP A 722 -7.40 -16.51 0.38
CA TRP A 722 -8.75 -17.02 0.61
C TRP A 722 -9.01 -17.15 2.10
N ARG A 723 -9.94 -16.35 2.61
CA ARG A 723 -10.36 -16.39 4.03
C ARG A 723 -11.56 -17.29 4.21
N MET A 724 -11.50 -18.19 5.18
CA MET A 724 -12.54 -19.19 5.39
C MET A 724 -12.88 -19.37 6.86
N LYS A 725 -14.14 -19.71 7.12
CA LYS A 725 -14.66 -19.91 8.48
C LYS A 725 -15.08 -21.35 8.76
N GLN A 726 -15.64 -22.05 7.77
CA GLN A 726 -16.08 -23.45 7.89
C GLN A 726 -15.76 -24.19 6.59
N ARG A 727 -15.28 -25.42 6.70
CA ARG A 727 -14.93 -26.28 5.55
C ARG A 727 -15.36 -27.73 5.77
N ASN A 728 -15.18 -28.52 4.71
CA ASN A 728 -15.50 -29.94 4.67
C ASN A 728 -14.19 -30.75 4.75
N PRO A 729 -13.98 -31.57 5.79
CA PRO A 729 -12.79 -32.42 5.91
C PRO A 729 -12.60 -33.43 4.80
N ASN A 730 -13.65 -33.76 4.04
CA ASN A 730 -13.60 -34.70 2.93
C ASN A 730 -13.24 -34.04 1.59
N GLU A 731 -13.07 -32.72 1.56
CA GLU A 731 -12.76 -31.96 0.34
C GLU A 731 -11.25 -31.78 0.18
N LYS A 732 -10.71 -32.04 -1.00
CA LYS A 732 -9.31 -31.75 -1.35
C LYS A 732 -9.19 -30.43 -2.08
N TRP A 733 -8.03 -29.79 -1.93
CA TRP A 733 -7.71 -28.50 -2.54
C TRP A 733 -6.50 -28.64 -3.45
N PHE A 734 -6.55 -27.95 -4.59
CA PHE A 734 -5.53 -28.02 -5.62
C PHE A 734 -5.19 -26.64 -6.14
N VAL A 735 -3.89 -26.38 -6.36
CA VAL A 735 -3.44 -25.26 -7.18
C VAL A 735 -3.17 -25.77 -8.59
N VAL A 736 -3.83 -25.19 -9.58
CA VAL A 736 -3.65 -25.52 -11.00
C VAL A 736 -2.87 -24.39 -11.67
N VAL A 737 -1.62 -24.63 -12.04
CA VAL A 737 -0.77 -23.69 -12.78
C VAL A 737 -0.94 -23.95 -14.27
N THR A 738 -1.09 -22.90 -15.05
CA THR A 738 -1.39 -22.97 -16.49
C THR A 738 -0.49 -22.01 -17.25
N ARG A 739 0.21 -22.51 -18.27
CA ARG A 739 0.99 -21.70 -19.20
C ARG A 739 0.26 -21.50 -20.52
N GLN A 740 0.39 -20.30 -21.07
CA GLN A 740 0.00 -19.99 -22.45
C GLN A 740 0.99 -19.01 -23.06
N ASP A 741 1.55 -19.39 -24.19
CA ASP A 741 2.34 -18.48 -24.99
C ASP A 741 1.45 -17.64 -25.91
N ARG A 742 1.97 -16.47 -26.29
CA ARG A 742 1.39 -15.66 -27.36
C ARG A 742 1.93 -16.16 -28.68
N ASP A 743 1.11 -16.12 -29.74
CA ASP A 743 1.52 -16.54 -31.09
C ASP A 743 2.83 -15.87 -31.56
N TRP A 744 3.07 -14.62 -31.16
CA TRP A 744 4.30 -13.90 -31.52
C TRP A 744 5.49 -14.21 -30.61
N GLY A 745 5.23 -14.77 -29.43
CA GLY A 745 6.16 -15.03 -28.35
C GLY A 745 6.78 -16.42 -28.38
N GLU A 746 6.17 -17.39 -29.07
CA GLU A 746 6.63 -18.80 -29.12
C GLU A 746 8.13 -18.94 -29.45
N ALA A 747 8.65 -18.14 -30.38
CA ALA A 747 10.07 -18.19 -30.76
C ALA A 747 11.03 -17.54 -29.73
N LEU A 748 10.51 -16.80 -28.75
CA LEU A 748 11.26 -16.13 -27.67
C LEU A 748 11.09 -16.86 -26.32
N SER A 749 10.05 -17.67 -26.20
CA SER A 749 9.77 -18.48 -25.02
C SER A 749 10.65 -19.73 -25.01
N LEU A 750 10.99 -20.20 -23.81
CA LEU A 750 11.69 -21.47 -23.65
C LEU A 750 10.71 -22.63 -23.91
N GLU A 751 11.21 -23.81 -24.26
CA GLU A 751 10.39 -25.02 -24.37
C GLU A 751 9.58 -25.23 -23.08
N GLN A 752 10.28 -25.19 -21.94
CA GLN A 752 9.69 -25.11 -20.61
C GLN A 752 10.07 -23.80 -19.91
N GLU A 753 9.08 -23.13 -19.32
CA GLU A 753 9.28 -21.88 -18.59
C GLU A 753 9.35 -22.14 -17.09
N ASP A 754 10.35 -21.55 -16.44
CA ASP A 754 10.53 -21.63 -14.98
C ASP A 754 9.47 -20.79 -14.25
N TYR A 755 8.91 -21.34 -13.19
CA TYR A 755 8.06 -20.61 -12.26
C TYR A 755 8.29 -21.05 -10.81
N ALA A 756 7.89 -20.20 -9.87
CA ALA A 756 7.85 -20.51 -8.45
C ALA A 756 6.43 -20.36 -7.91
N LEU A 757 6.06 -21.27 -7.01
CA LEU A 757 4.78 -21.31 -6.32
C LEU A 757 5.01 -21.32 -4.80
N VAL A 758 4.36 -20.42 -4.10
CA VAL A 758 4.35 -20.34 -2.63
C VAL A 758 2.91 -20.41 -2.15
N VAL A 759 2.64 -21.31 -1.20
CA VAL A 759 1.33 -21.47 -0.56
C VAL A 759 1.49 -21.36 0.94
N THR A 760 0.78 -20.43 1.57
CA THR A 760 0.77 -20.28 3.03
C THR A 760 -0.58 -20.69 3.58
N VAL A 761 -0.55 -21.53 4.61
CA VAL A 761 -1.71 -22.10 5.28
C VAL A 761 -1.71 -21.64 6.73
N THR A 762 -2.78 -20.95 7.16
CA THR A 762 -2.85 -20.22 8.43
C THR A 762 -4.06 -20.63 9.25
N ASP A 763 -3.87 -21.04 10.51
CA ASP A 763 -4.94 -21.34 11.50
C ASP A 763 -4.57 -20.76 12.87
N ARG A 764 -4.38 -19.42 12.92
CA ARG A 764 -3.94 -18.72 14.14
C ARG A 764 -4.95 -18.80 15.30
N GLU A 765 -6.23 -19.04 15.03
CA GLU A 765 -7.27 -19.17 16.06
C GLU A 765 -7.26 -20.53 16.79
N ASN A 766 -6.47 -21.50 16.32
CA ASN A 766 -6.34 -22.80 16.98
C ASN A 766 -5.09 -22.82 17.87
N GLU A 767 -5.28 -22.64 19.18
CA GLU A 767 -4.20 -22.66 20.19
C GLU A 767 -3.43 -24.00 20.25
N HIS A 768 -4.03 -25.07 19.74
CA HIS A 768 -3.44 -26.41 19.68
C HIS A 768 -3.10 -26.84 18.26
N ALA A 769 -3.04 -25.91 17.31
CA ALA A 769 -2.64 -26.19 15.94
C ALA A 769 -1.28 -26.89 15.91
N LEU A 770 -1.22 -28.00 15.18
CA LEU A 770 0.01 -28.72 14.83
C LEU A 770 0.13 -28.81 13.31
N LEU A 771 -0.15 -27.70 12.61
CA LEU A 771 -0.25 -27.71 11.16
C LEU A 771 1.07 -28.12 10.51
N TYR A 772 2.21 -27.66 11.01
CA TYR A 772 3.49 -27.99 10.41
C TYR A 772 3.74 -29.50 10.51
N THR A 773 3.59 -30.04 11.72
CA THR A 773 3.75 -31.46 11.98
C THR A 773 2.79 -32.31 11.13
N GLN A 774 1.52 -31.93 11.04
CA GLN A 774 0.52 -32.65 10.27
C GLN A 774 0.74 -32.57 8.76
N ILE A 775 1.05 -31.38 8.24
CA ILE A 775 1.32 -31.18 6.81
C ILE A 775 2.58 -31.93 6.39
N SER A 776 3.65 -31.89 7.19
CA SER A 776 4.88 -32.66 6.93
C SER A 776 4.60 -34.16 6.84
N GLN A 777 3.78 -34.71 7.74
CA GLN A 777 3.39 -36.13 7.70
C GLN A 777 2.59 -36.48 6.44
N LEU A 778 1.69 -35.59 6.00
CA LEU A 778 0.91 -35.79 4.78
C LEU A 778 1.79 -35.77 3.53
N ILE A 779 2.78 -34.87 3.47
CA ILE A 779 3.76 -34.83 2.37
C ILE A 779 4.56 -36.14 2.32
N ASP A 780 5.07 -36.62 3.46
CA ASP A 780 5.80 -37.90 3.54
C ASP A 780 4.94 -39.08 3.05
N LEU A 781 3.65 -39.09 3.38
CA LEU A 781 2.71 -40.11 2.92
C LEU A 781 2.47 -40.02 1.41
N GLN A 782 2.34 -38.80 0.85
CA GLN A 782 2.20 -38.59 -0.59
C GLN A 782 3.44 -39.07 -1.35
N ILE A 783 4.64 -38.77 -0.86
CA ILE A 783 5.92 -39.22 -1.45
C ILE A 783 5.99 -40.75 -1.44
N ARG A 784 5.67 -41.40 -0.31
CA ARG A 784 5.66 -42.87 -0.20
C ARG A 784 4.60 -43.53 -1.09
N ALA A 785 3.45 -42.89 -1.28
CA ALA A 785 2.41 -43.39 -2.17
C ALA A 785 2.83 -43.32 -3.64
N ARG A 786 3.48 -42.23 -4.06
CA ARG A 786 4.05 -42.07 -5.42
C ARG A 786 5.13 -43.12 -5.70
N ALA A 787 6.08 -43.30 -4.77
CA ALA A 787 7.14 -44.30 -4.89
C ALA A 787 6.66 -45.77 -4.91
N ARG A 788 5.38 -46.05 -4.57
CA ARG A 788 4.75 -47.37 -4.70
C ARG A 788 3.95 -47.53 -5.99
N ALA A 789 3.61 -46.42 -6.65
CA ALA A 789 2.83 -46.39 -7.88
C ALA A 789 3.73 -46.37 -9.13
N GLU A 790 4.96 -45.87 -9.00
CA GLU A 790 6.09 -46.08 -9.91
C GLU A 790 6.68 -47.50 -9.76
#